data_AF-A0A1Z4RX10-F1
#
_entry.id   AF-A0A1Z4RX10-F1
#
_cell.length_a   1.000
_cell.length_b   1.000
_cell.length_c   1.000
_cell.angle_alpha   90.00
_cell.angle_beta   90.00
_cell.angle_gamma   90.00
#
_symmetry.space_group_name_H-M   'P 1'
#
loop_
_entity.id
_entity.type
_entity.pdbx_description
1 polymer ?
#
loop_
_entity_poly.entity_id
_entity_poly.type
_entity_poly.pdbx_seq_one_letter_code
_entity_poly.pdbx_strand_id
1 'polypeptide(L)'
;MSQTPDSGLKIRVYNIAHQDYDGVQDIGNCVLSQLLPDAAERVVAVKIDDELLRATRDKEYNYQAYFSQLDHLNLGNCTEVLLASGGTVLMAEPEVVAQIRDQFFASQPDHCCRYGSLLVSSCKEGISKLEPSITVKIVDFEHQNEMERKVAKDLRTGDCHGKISPRLSTMLGGTADTPFQFRLANSDVNSPLPAFIAKGTVAVDRKRTENRGYDLVLDRSSIKGWAKNTGPMKVSQINNQWCLGFKDNLTPQQVQDLNYLPTILQNQGVSYQVDPTDNSYILNNPSKQVLDSLADIYDWGSDRIACGVYQMPGLVMGNNSNAQVQEYKNSWQLMQWYSPQAIEQDIVPATMAEAEYLKTIQNDYRLLSKYIVENHDKKQDLKNIDTEESDLEDPQDKDEFGLIEVLRADTRGELAHHPKVVSFCKDQLRRRWLELATKGANTLMSAMAQPAEVERGTIIASHLQNGTEVIVTRYPIINKDNIRRYVVDNEQVPELIDTKGCVFINPADAMDYHQCDFDGDQLVCTPADLLPHITAETRMALPQYDEMGNDLNRDFNPVVKKEKQAYAQSDLKHIALAVRLNSIGRIANAIGRVNCAQPNPEADVKDQQYFLKFKSGLMDTLFDSLQIEVDSPKSATRYTDYYQDLDKQLESPAFKLPFFDFKQDERVFNSAPMPVAQNGSVVDILPRYISQTWQSCELNQMRVEQFGYLLHKQENVLDEASKVTVNQLAKNILQQYNDTVKTAIREGNSDPKQVKQRFAQTYSSIKEQIMTAQLSSTAKDELAAHLWQKQHGNDSESQMRRKCLDICRHFDPTIYTYQKSEHEYQRDLRKGQPAYIIEAPFESSLFSNQDRRDCATYIKEILEAQGQNFEATLHPTKPCVQFAVKNIDPNCKLLFEPFHDPNIARHHDLIDINIAKQQLYNQDRTLYNQLFTFSSGTKKYNPISITAPRHMDWVLGQKSAKASLVFSVLPDRITKALGQEISKVEVLGKEQNAYAQHDFSSPYYQGRELNFTVLPFNDTTSDRHKDPIVYMQNPGDENYYSLGIFAKNSSKLPLSATFTGQVMMNGRTIDLFVKPGSIIVLEPKMPQSPKKLRSKHLRLEIKSTRQANAERLSAIKSRRKNREHTSQNPQKVIANLPFSGQAQTQLENQFEI
;
A
#
# COMPACT_ATOMS: atom_id res chain seq x y z
N MET A 1 28.39 14.27 20.38
CA MET A 1 28.53 13.83 18.98
C MET A 1 28.06 12.38 18.94
N SER A 2 26.82 12.13 18.54
CA SER A 2 26.29 10.77 18.41
C SER A 2 26.82 10.17 17.10
N GLN A 3 27.61 9.12 17.21
CA GLN A 3 27.82 8.21 16.09
C GLN A 3 26.46 7.52 15.85
N THR A 4 25.77 7.88 14.78
CA THR A 4 24.71 7.05 14.22
C THR A 4 25.31 5.67 13.92
N PRO A 5 24.79 4.56 14.49
CA PRO A 5 25.20 3.25 14.04
C PRO A 5 24.72 3.06 12.60
N ASP A 6 25.68 2.89 11.69
CA ASP A 6 25.46 2.45 10.31
C ASP A 6 25.04 0.96 10.32
N SER A 7 23.98 0.66 9.55
CA SER A 7 23.31 -0.63 9.31
C SER A 7 22.24 -1.07 10.34
N GLY A 8 20.97 -1.05 9.90
CA GLY A 8 19.86 -1.68 10.62
C GLY A 8 20.03 -3.19 10.78
N LEU A 9 19.26 -3.78 11.70
CA LEU A 9 19.34 -5.22 11.98
C LEU A 9 18.80 -6.02 10.80
N LYS A 10 19.65 -6.88 10.24
CA LYS A 10 19.35 -7.70 9.07
C LYS A 10 19.19 -9.16 9.48
N ILE A 11 17.99 -9.72 9.29
CA ILE A 11 17.67 -11.10 9.66
C ILE A 11 17.35 -11.95 8.44
N ARG A 12 17.69 -13.24 8.50
CA ARG A 12 17.36 -14.22 7.46
C ARG A 12 15.85 -14.43 7.40
N VAL A 13 15.30 -14.55 6.21
CA VAL A 13 13.87 -14.74 5.96
C VAL A 13 13.65 -16.07 5.28
N TYR A 14 12.64 -16.80 5.73
CA TYR A 14 12.14 -18.02 5.12
C TYR A 14 10.68 -17.84 4.77
N ASN A 15 10.25 -18.48 3.68
CA ASN A 15 8.87 -18.43 3.25
C ASN A 15 8.28 -19.85 3.23
N ILE A 16 7.24 -20.06 4.03
CA ILE A 16 6.59 -21.36 4.17
C ILE A 16 6.02 -21.87 2.85
N ALA A 17 5.44 -20.98 2.04
CA ALA A 17 4.85 -21.35 0.75
C ALA A 17 5.86 -22.00 -0.21
N HIS A 18 7.16 -21.74 -0.01
CA HIS A 18 8.23 -22.21 -0.89
C HIS A 18 9.17 -23.21 -0.22
N GLN A 19 8.99 -23.46 1.08
CA GLN A 19 9.83 -24.36 1.88
C GLN A 19 11.34 -24.05 1.74
N ASP A 20 11.71 -22.77 1.56
CA ASP A 20 13.09 -22.36 1.31
C ASP A 20 13.40 -20.96 1.87
N TYR A 21 14.69 -20.63 1.87
CA TYR A 21 15.25 -19.32 2.21
C TYR A 21 14.84 -18.25 1.16
N ASP A 22 14.29 -17.14 1.64
CA ASP A 22 13.71 -16.04 0.85
C ASP A 22 14.58 -14.76 0.89
N GLY A 23 15.79 -14.84 1.45
CA GLY A 23 16.76 -13.73 1.52
C GLY A 23 16.91 -13.12 2.91
N VAL A 24 17.30 -11.84 2.97
CA VAL A 24 17.50 -11.08 4.21
C VAL A 24 16.55 -9.89 4.25
N GLN A 25 15.90 -9.68 5.40
CA GLN A 25 15.08 -8.50 5.68
C GLN A 25 15.82 -7.59 6.66
N ASP A 26 15.95 -6.32 6.29
CA ASP A 26 16.36 -5.26 7.22
C ASP A 26 15.13 -4.87 8.04
N ILE A 27 15.20 -5.05 9.36
CA ILE A 27 14.16 -4.63 10.31
C ILE A 27 14.51 -3.28 10.96
N GLY A 28 15.49 -2.57 10.41
CA GLY A 28 15.86 -1.21 10.79
C GLY A 28 16.49 -1.11 12.18
N ASN A 29 16.48 0.11 12.71
CA ASN A 29 16.98 0.42 14.04
C ASN A 29 15.89 0.20 15.09
N CYS A 30 15.72 -1.04 15.54
CA CYS A 30 14.68 -1.44 16.47
C CYS A 30 15.21 -1.72 17.88
N VAL A 31 14.31 -1.84 18.87
CA VAL A 31 14.68 -2.13 20.26
C VAL A 31 15.42 -3.47 20.37
N LEU A 32 15.03 -4.48 19.59
CA LEU A 32 15.70 -5.79 19.56
C LEU A 32 17.16 -5.68 19.14
N SER A 33 17.50 -4.80 18.18
CA SER A 33 18.89 -4.67 17.71
C SER A 33 19.83 -4.12 18.77
N GLN A 34 19.31 -3.34 19.72
CA GLN A 34 20.08 -2.83 20.86
C GLN A 34 20.16 -3.84 22.01
N LEU A 35 19.10 -4.65 22.20
CA LEU A 35 19.07 -5.68 23.24
C LEU A 35 19.90 -6.92 22.88
N LEU A 36 19.98 -7.25 21.60
CA LEU A 36 20.68 -8.42 21.08
C LEU A 36 21.48 -8.05 19.81
N PRO A 37 22.70 -7.50 19.97
CA PRO A 37 23.52 -7.08 18.82
C PRO A 37 23.90 -8.21 17.85
N ASP A 38 23.90 -9.46 18.32
CA ASP A 38 24.15 -10.69 17.54
C ASP A 38 22.86 -11.32 16.97
N ALA A 39 21.71 -10.63 17.05
CA ALA A 39 20.42 -11.14 16.59
C ALA A 39 20.41 -11.60 15.12
N ALA A 40 21.23 -10.99 14.25
CA ALA A 40 21.31 -11.30 12.83
C ALA A 40 21.63 -12.77 12.53
N GLU A 41 22.39 -13.43 13.42
CA GLU A 41 22.83 -14.82 13.25
C GLU A 41 21.87 -15.82 13.92
N ARG A 42 21.15 -15.38 14.95
CA ARG A 42 20.43 -16.25 15.90
C ARG A 42 18.91 -16.07 15.90
N VAL A 43 18.40 -15.22 15.00
CA VAL A 43 16.98 -14.96 14.77
C VAL A 43 16.69 -15.07 13.28
N VAL A 44 15.57 -15.72 12.94
CA VAL A 44 15.08 -15.85 11.56
C VAL A 44 13.61 -15.44 11.48
N ALA A 45 13.23 -14.76 10.40
CA ALA A 45 11.85 -14.43 10.09
C ALA A 45 11.22 -15.52 9.21
N VAL A 46 10.03 -15.97 9.57
CA VAL A 46 9.23 -16.91 8.77
C VAL A 46 7.96 -16.19 8.32
N LYS A 47 7.81 -15.99 7.00
CA LYS A 47 6.61 -15.38 6.41
C LYS A 47 5.45 -16.36 6.44
N ILE A 48 4.30 -15.88 6.91
CA ILE A 48 3.05 -16.62 6.97
C ILE A 48 2.39 -16.60 5.59
N ASP A 49 1.97 -17.78 5.11
CA ASP A 49 1.15 -17.92 3.91
C ASP A 49 -0.34 -17.88 4.25
N ASP A 50 -0.97 -16.76 3.92
CA ASP A 50 -2.40 -16.51 4.12
C ASP A 50 -3.31 -17.43 3.29
N GLU A 51 -2.84 -17.89 2.13
CA GLU A 51 -3.59 -18.81 1.27
C GLU A 51 -3.59 -20.20 1.87
N LEU A 52 -2.43 -20.67 2.34
CA LEU A 52 -2.32 -21.94 3.05
C LEU A 52 -3.22 -21.98 4.28
N LEU A 53 -3.24 -20.90 5.08
CA LEU A 53 -4.09 -20.81 6.27
C LEU A 53 -5.59 -20.72 5.97
N ARG A 54 -5.97 -20.39 4.73
CA ARG A 54 -7.37 -20.26 4.28
C ARG A 54 -7.74 -21.22 3.15
N ALA A 55 -6.91 -22.23 2.89
CA ALA A 55 -7.02 -23.12 1.74
C ALA A 55 -8.35 -23.90 1.75
N THR A 56 -8.80 -24.29 2.94
CA THR A 56 -10.06 -25.01 3.14
C THR A 56 -10.92 -24.33 4.21
N ARG A 57 -12.19 -24.76 4.32
CA ARG A 57 -13.08 -24.37 5.44
C ARG A 57 -12.71 -25.08 6.76
N ASP A 58 -11.81 -26.05 6.71
CA ASP A 58 -11.33 -26.76 7.89
C ASP A 58 -10.05 -26.08 8.41
N LYS A 59 -10.22 -25.33 9.50
CA LYS A 59 -9.15 -24.57 10.15
C LYS A 59 -8.03 -25.47 10.67
N GLU A 60 -8.40 -26.64 11.19
CA GLU A 60 -7.44 -27.57 11.79
C GLU A 60 -6.58 -28.22 10.72
N TYR A 61 -7.21 -28.62 9.60
CA TYR A 61 -6.49 -29.09 8.42
C TYR A 61 -5.49 -28.05 7.88
N ASN A 62 -5.91 -26.78 7.76
CA ASN A 62 -5.03 -25.72 7.26
C ASN A 62 -3.84 -25.48 8.21
N TYR A 63 -4.06 -25.53 9.52
CA TYR A 63 -2.97 -25.43 10.51
C TYR A 63 -2.02 -26.61 10.43
N GLN A 64 -2.52 -27.83 10.34
CA GLN A 64 -1.67 -29.02 10.17
C GLN A 64 -0.84 -28.95 8.90
N ALA A 65 -1.44 -28.51 7.79
CA ALA A 65 -0.73 -28.30 6.53
C ALA A 65 0.36 -27.22 6.68
N TYR A 66 0.07 -26.12 7.38
CA TYR A 66 1.05 -25.08 7.67
C TYR A 66 2.21 -25.58 8.52
N PHE A 67 1.94 -26.27 9.63
CA PHE A 67 2.99 -26.77 10.52
C PHE A 67 3.84 -27.85 9.87
N SER A 68 3.23 -28.72 9.06
CA SER A 68 4.00 -29.67 8.26
C SER A 68 4.99 -28.96 7.33
N GLN A 69 4.61 -27.84 6.71
CA GLN A 69 5.53 -27.07 5.87
C GLN A 69 6.59 -26.32 6.68
N LEU A 70 6.23 -25.77 7.84
CA LEU A 70 7.17 -25.14 8.77
C LEU A 70 8.24 -26.13 9.24
N ASP A 71 7.84 -27.36 9.58
CA ASP A 71 8.75 -28.40 10.06
C ASP A 71 9.71 -28.92 8.96
N HIS A 72 9.39 -28.68 7.68
CA HIS A 72 10.29 -28.96 6.56
C HIS A 72 11.33 -27.85 6.31
N LEU A 73 11.18 -26.67 6.91
CA LEU A 73 12.17 -25.59 6.79
C LEU A 73 13.40 -25.88 7.64
N ASN A 74 14.59 -25.80 7.03
CA ASN A 74 15.85 -25.83 7.78
C ASN A 74 16.16 -24.45 8.35
N LEU A 75 15.65 -24.18 9.56
CA LEU A 75 15.89 -22.95 10.32
C LEU A 75 17.17 -23.02 11.19
N GLY A 76 17.99 -24.06 11.03
CA GLY A 76 19.13 -24.32 11.90
C GLY A 76 18.69 -24.55 13.35
N ASN A 77 19.32 -23.84 14.29
CA ASN A 77 19.00 -23.91 15.72
C ASN A 77 17.78 -23.04 16.11
N CYS A 78 17.20 -22.27 15.18
CA CYS A 78 16.08 -21.38 15.45
C CYS A 78 14.75 -22.15 15.47
N THR A 79 14.48 -22.87 16.56
CA THR A 79 13.35 -23.80 16.69
C THR A 79 12.16 -23.24 17.47
N GLU A 80 12.35 -22.15 18.21
CA GLU A 80 11.37 -21.58 19.13
C GLU A 80 10.79 -20.25 18.61
N VAL A 81 9.51 -20.00 18.91
CA VAL A 81 8.88 -18.70 18.60
C VAL A 81 9.45 -17.66 19.55
N LEU A 82 10.11 -16.65 19.00
CA LEU A 82 10.54 -15.46 19.72
C LEU A 82 9.37 -14.48 19.87
N LEU A 83 8.76 -14.08 18.75
CA LEU A 83 7.63 -13.14 18.68
C LEU A 83 6.93 -13.18 17.31
N ALA A 84 5.77 -12.53 17.20
CA ALA A 84 5.08 -12.33 15.92
C ALA A 84 4.91 -10.85 15.58
N SER A 85 4.98 -10.53 14.28
CA SER A 85 4.78 -9.18 13.76
C SER A 85 4.13 -9.24 12.37
N GLY A 86 2.89 -8.74 12.26
CA GLY A 86 2.17 -8.71 10.99
C GLY A 86 2.06 -10.09 10.33
N GLY A 87 2.56 -10.22 9.11
CA GLY A 87 2.61 -11.48 8.34
C GLY A 87 3.83 -12.35 8.62
N THR A 88 4.53 -12.15 9.75
CA THR A 88 5.82 -12.79 10.02
C THR A 88 5.89 -13.32 11.45
N VAL A 89 6.42 -14.53 11.60
CA VAL A 89 6.79 -15.13 12.90
C VAL A 89 8.31 -15.11 12.99
N LEU A 90 8.86 -14.49 14.03
CA LEU A 90 10.29 -14.54 14.29
C LEU A 90 10.60 -15.76 15.15
N MET A 91 11.44 -16.63 14.63
CA MET A 91 11.95 -17.82 15.29
C MET A 91 13.38 -17.57 15.76
N ALA A 92 13.79 -18.13 16.90
CA ALA A 92 15.13 -17.94 17.44
C ALA A 92 15.66 -19.17 18.17
N GLU A 93 16.95 -19.16 18.49
CA GLU A 93 17.58 -20.19 19.32
C GLU A 93 16.99 -20.19 20.74
N PRO A 94 16.89 -21.34 21.43
CA PRO A 94 16.34 -21.42 22.79
C PRO A 94 16.99 -20.44 23.78
N GLU A 95 18.29 -20.20 23.67
CA GLU A 95 18.98 -19.25 24.56
C GLU A 95 18.56 -17.80 24.31
N VAL A 96 18.34 -17.40 23.05
CA VAL A 96 17.83 -16.06 22.70
C VAL A 96 16.40 -15.88 23.20
N VAL A 97 15.59 -16.93 23.05
CA VAL A 97 14.23 -16.95 23.55
C VAL A 97 14.18 -16.80 25.07
N ALA A 98 15.04 -17.52 25.80
CA ALA A 98 15.17 -17.37 27.24
C ALA A 98 15.60 -15.95 27.64
N GLN A 99 16.52 -15.35 26.88
CA GLN A 99 17.04 -14.01 27.13
C GLN A 99 16.01 -12.90 26.84
N ILE A 100 15.17 -13.06 25.82
CA ILE A 100 14.26 -12.00 25.35
C ILE A 100 12.81 -12.34 25.68
N ARG A 101 12.24 -13.39 25.08
CA ARG A 101 10.83 -13.72 25.24
C ARG A 101 10.51 -14.03 26.70
N ASP A 102 11.24 -14.96 27.29
CA ASP A 102 10.94 -15.44 28.64
C ASP A 102 11.30 -14.41 29.70
N GLN A 103 12.12 -13.40 29.36
CA GLN A 103 12.40 -12.26 30.23
C GLN A 103 11.23 -11.25 30.24
N PHE A 104 10.74 -10.84 29.07
CA PHE A 104 9.69 -9.80 28.97
C PHE A 104 8.26 -10.32 29.11
N PHE A 105 8.03 -11.59 28.77
CA PHE A 105 6.70 -12.21 28.69
C PHE A 105 6.56 -13.41 29.62
N ALA A 106 7.41 -13.54 30.64
CA ALA A 106 7.46 -14.67 31.57
C ALA A 106 6.08 -15.11 32.10
N SER A 107 5.23 -14.12 32.41
CA SER A 107 3.90 -14.35 32.99
C SER A 107 2.83 -14.76 31.98
N GLN A 108 2.99 -14.35 30.71
CA GLN A 108 2.06 -14.56 29.61
C GLN A 108 2.84 -14.75 28.31
N PRO A 109 3.42 -15.93 28.06
CA PRO A 109 4.25 -16.16 26.89
C PRO A 109 3.54 -15.82 25.57
N ASP A 110 2.21 -15.96 25.48
CA ASP A 110 1.41 -15.60 24.31
C ASP A 110 1.48 -14.10 23.96
N HIS A 111 1.81 -13.24 24.91
CA HIS A 111 1.98 -11.82 24.67
C HIS A 111 3.13 -11.50 23.70
N CYS A 112 4.10 -12.40 23.53
CA CYS A 112 5.13 -12.22 22.50
C CYS A 112 4.53 -12.20 21.08
N CYS A 113 3.40 -12.88 20.86
CA CYS A 113 2.69 -12.88 19.58
C CYS A 113 1.79 -11.65 19.40
N ARG A 114 1.54 -10.89 20.46
CA ARG A 114 0.57 -9.77 20.52
C ARG A 114 1.25 -8.41 20.61
N TYR A 115 2.34 -8.34 21.37
CA TYR A 115 3.10 -7.13 21.68
C TYR A 115 4.59 -7.26 21.34
N GLY A 116 5.07 -8.43 20.92
CA GLY A 116 6.48 -8.61 20.58
C GLY A 116 6.91 -7.80 19.35
N SER A 117 5.98 -7.42 18.47
CA SER A 117 6.23 -6.49 17.35
C SER A 117 6.83 -5.15 17.79
N LEU A 118 6.64 -4.75 19.06
CA LEU A 118 7.24 -3.54 19.63
C LEU A 118 8.77 -3.60 19.71
N LEU A 119 9.34 -4.81 19.80
CA LEU A 119 10.79 -5.01 19.82
C LEU A 119 11.40 -4.85 18.41
N VAL A 120 10.63 -5.12 17.36
CA VAL A 120 11.10 -5.11 15.96
C VAL A 120 10.56 -3.95 15.13
N SER A 121 9.79 -3.04 15.75
CA SER A 121 9.35 -1.80 15.11
C SER A 121 10.56 -0.88 14.92
N SER A 122 10.84 -0.47 13.68
CA SER A 122 11.94 0.45 13.38
C SER A 122 11.73 1.80 14.10
N CYS A 123 12.77 2.31 14.74
CA CYS A 123 12.78 3.64 15.37
C CYS A 123 13.43 4.62 14.41
N LYS A 124 12.59 5.50 13.84
CA LYS A 124 12.90 6.41 12.75
C LYS A 124 13.96 7.44 13.11
N GLU A 125 13.94 7.92 14.34
CA GLU A 125 14.77 9.05 14.76
C GLU A 125 15.49 8.74 16.07
N GLY A 126 16.58 7.98 16.00
CA GLY A 126 17.38 7.72 17.19
C GLY A 126 16.79 6.64 18.08
N ILE A 127 17.67 5.71 18.43
CA ILE A 127 17.46 4.71 19.46
C ILE A 127 18.74 4.67 20.28
N SER A 128 18.61 4.53 21.58
CA SER A 128 19.79 4.54 22.45
C SER A 128 19.56 3.66 23.66
N LYS A 129 20.60 2.92 24.01
CA LYS A 129 20.79 2.45 25.37
C LYS A 129 21.23 3.64 26.22
N LEU A 130 20.40 4.03 27.19
CA LEU A 130 20.56 5.27 27.93
C LEU A 130 21.53 5.05 29.11
N GLU A 131 22.73 5.62 28.99
CA GLU A 131 23.74 5.66 30.05
C GLU A 131 24.29 7.10 30.20
N PRO A 132 24.39 7.66 31.42
CA PRO A 132 24.05 7.06 32.73
C PRO A 132 22.53 6.94 32.97
N SER A 133 22.14 6.28 34.08
CA SER A 133 20.74 6.01 34.45
C SER A 133 19.83 7.23 34.32
N ILE A 134 18.61 7.01 33.82
CA ILE A 134 17.58 8.05 33.73
C ILE A 134 16.56 7.94 34.85
N THR A 135 15.99 9.08 35.25
CA THR A 135 14.95 9.13 36.29
C THR A 135 13.56 8.99 35.66
N VAL A 136 12.87 7.90 35.95
CA VAL A 136 11.53 7.62 35.41
C VAL A 136 10.48 7.73 36.53
N LYS A 137 9.45 8.55 36.31
CA LYS A 137 8.25 8.60 37.15
C LYS A 137 7.16 7.75 36.52
N ILE A 138 6.68 6.75 37.26
CA ILE A 138 5.54 5.93 36.86
C ILE A 138 4.30 6.34 37.65
N VAL A 139 3.18 6.47 36.97
CA VAL A 139 1.87 6.86 37.51
C VAL A 139 0.75 6.02 36.91
N ASP A 140 -0.44 6.12 37.47
CA ASP A 140 -1.63 5.42 36.98
C ASP A 140 -2.84 6.32 37.07
N PHE A 141 -3.34 6.72 35.89
CA PHE A 141 -4.51 7.56 35.75
C PHE A 141 -5.81 6.86 36.17
N GLU A 142 -5.87 5.53 36.07
CA GLU A 142 -7.05 4.72 36.43
C GLU A 142 -6.93 4.11 37.84
N HIS A 143 -5.92 4.50 38.60
CA HIS A 143 -5.62 3.92 39.90
C HIS A 143 -6.82 4.01 40.87
N GLN A 144 -7.05 3.00 41.71
CA GLN A 144 -8.16 3.03 42.68
C GLN A 144 -7.98 4.11 43.76
N ASN A 145 -6.73 4.38 44.15
CA ASN A 145 -6.36 5.48 45.05
C ASN A 145 -6.51 6.86 44.38
N GLU A 146 -7.29 7.75 45.00
CA GLU A 146 -7.55 9.10 44.51
C GLU A 146 -6.28 9.98 44.42
N MET A 147 -5.34 9.82 45.35
CA MET A 147 -4.09 10.57 45.35
C MET A 147 -3.23 10.22 44.13
N GLU A 148 -3.13 8.94 43.77
CA GLU A 148 -2.42 8.51 42.56
C GLU A 148 -3.07 9.05 41.29
N ARG A 149 -4.40 8.99 41.18
CA ARG A 149 -5.12 9.62 40.05
C ARG A 149 -4.85 11.12 39.97
N LYS A 150 -4.82 11.80 41.12
CA LYS A 150 -4.53 13.24 41.19
C LYS A 150 -3.11 13.55 40.74
N VAL A 151 -2.14 12.70 41.08
CA VAL A 151 -0.74 12.83 40.63
C VAL A 151 -0.63 12.61 39.11
N ALA A 152 -1.26 11.57 38.57
CA ALA A 152 -1.32 11.34 37.12
C ALA A 152 -1.97 12.51 36.38
N LYS A 153 -3.09 13.04 36.90
CA LYS A 153 -3.79 14.20 36.35
C LYS A 153 -2.93 15.48 36.39
N ASP A 154 -2.21 15.74 37.48
CA ASP A 154 -1.30 16.88 37.59
C ASP A 154 -0.13 16.80 36.59
N LEU A 155 0.39 15.59 36.37
CA LEU A 155 1.42 15.30 35.37
C LEU A 155 0.86 15.20 33.93
N ARG A 156 -0.47 15.23 33.78
CA ARG A 156 -1.19 15.16 32.50
C ARG A 156 -0.78 13.95 31.67
N THR A 157 -0.84 12.79 32.29
CA THR A 157 -0.58 11.48 31.68
C THR A 157 -1.81 10.60 31.81
N GLY A 158 -1.89 9.55 31.00
CA GLY A 158 -3.01 8.62 30.98
C GLY A 158 -3.16 7.98 29.60
N ASP A 159 -3.73 6.79 29.54
CA ASP A 159 -4.05 6.06 28.29
C ASP A 159 -2.91 6.07 27.24
N CYS A 160 -1.76 5.57 27.66
CA CYS A 160 -0.50 5.47 26.92
C CYS A 160 0.19 6.81 26.59
N HIS A 161 -0.29 7.93 27.12
CA HIS A 161 0.35 9.24 27.00
C HIS A 161 1.28 9.57 28.19
N GLY A 162 2.51 9.95 27.90
CA GLY A 162 3.56 10.32 28.86
C GLY A 162 4.19 11.71 28.61
N LYS A 163 5.16 12.07 29.45
CA LYS A 163 5.97 13.30 29.31
C LYS A 163 7.45 12.98 29.25
N ILE A 164 8.19 13.74 28.47
CA ILE A 164 9.64 13.57 28.33
C ILE A 164 10.38 14.90 28.53
N SER A 165 11.57 14.82 29.13
CA SER A 165 12.47 15.97 29.27
C SER A 165 12.99 16.44 27.91
N PRO A 166 13.18 17.76 27.71
CA PRO A 166 13.83 18.29 26.51
C PRO A 166 15.19 17.63 26.24
N ARG A 167 16.00 17.40 27.29
CA ARG A 167 17.30 16.73 27.18
C ARG A 167 17.16 15.33 26.59
N LEU A 168 16.32 14.47 27.19
CA LEU A 168 16.15 13.10 26.73
C LEU A 168 15.50 13.04 25.34
N SER A 169 14.54 13.91 25.04
CA SER A 169 13.95 14.02 23.72
C SER A 169 15.01 14.33 22.64
N THR A 170 15.92 15.27 22.90
CA THR A 170 17.00 15.62 21.96
C THR A 170 17.97 14.46 21.73
N MET A 171 18.22 13.64 22.76
CA MET A 171 19.04 12.42 22.62
C MET A 171 18.38 11.38 21.70
N LEU A 172 17.05 11.35 21.66
CA LEU A 172 16.24 10.46 20.83
C LEU A 172 15.75 11.16 19.56
N GLY A 173 16.54 12.07 18.99
CA GLY A 173 16.24 12.76 17.73
C GLY A 173 15.04 13.73 17.74
N GLY A 174 14.29 13.82 18.84
CA GLY A 174 13.08 14.61 18.93
C GLY A 174 13.31 16.12 18.99
N THR A 175 12.25 16.89 18.76
CA THR A 175 12.25 18.36 18.85
C THR A 175 11.42 18.85 20.03
N ALA A 176 11.75 20.04 20.55
CA ALA A 176 11.19 20.54 21.81
C ALA A 176 9.68 20.82 21.80
N ASP A 177 9.05 20.87 20.61
CA ASP A 177 7.66 21.26 20.40
C ASP A 177 6.84 20.19 19.65
N THR A 178 7.40 18.99 19.47
CA THR A 178 6.75 17.91 18.71
C THR A 178 6.70 16.63 19.55
N PRO A 179 5.51 16.17 19.96
CA PRO A 179 5.32 14.86 20.56
C PRO A 179 5.75 13.76 19.61
N PHE A 180 6.08 12.59 20.15
CA PHE A 180 6.44 11.46 19.33
C PHE A 180 6.00 10.14 19.95
N GLN A 181 5.80 9.15 19.10
CA GLN A 181 5.54 7.78 19.50
C GLN A 181 6.86 7.10 19.87
N PHE A 182 6.88 6.37 20.98
CA PHE A 182 8.09 5.69 21.46
C PHE A 182 7.94 4.18 21.52
N ARG A 183 9.10 3.50 21.51
CA ARG A 183 9.26 2.09 21.89
C ARG A 183 10.33 2.02 22.97
N LEU A 184 10.10 1.22 23.99
CA LEU A 184 10.98 1.14 25.15
C LEU A 184 11.07 -0.29 25.66
N ALA A 185 12.27 -0.68 26.10
CA ALA A 185 12.51 -1.90 26.85
C ALA A 185 13.42 -1.64 28.06
N ASN A 186 13.03 -2.23 29.19
CA ASN A 186 13.84 -2.34 30.38
C ASN A 186 14.22 -3.82 30.57
N SER A 187 15.50 -4.15 30.55
CA SER A 187 15.98 -5.54 30.73
C SER A 187 17.24 -5.62 31.59
N ASP A 188 17.70 -4.50 32.15
CA ASP A 188 18.92 -4.45 32.96
C ASP A 188 18.69 -5.22 34.28
N VAL A 189 19.60 -6.13 34.61
CA VAL A 189 19.55 -6.92 35.85
C VAL A 189 19.69 -6.05 37.11
N ASN A 190 20.25 -4.84 36.97
CA ASN A 190 20.38 -3.87 38.06
C ASN A 190 19.21 -2.89 38.12
N SER A 191 18.22 -3.02 37.25
CA SER A 191 17.00 -2.20 37.30
C SER A 191 16.21 -2.47 38.58
N PRO A 192 15.66 -1.43 39.23
CA PRO A 192 14.77 -1.61 40.40
C PRO A 192 13.40 -2.20 40.02
N LEU A 193 13.07 -2.24 38.72
CA LEU A 193 11.85 -2.84 38.19
C LEU A 193 12.15 -4.10 37.38
N PRO A 194 11.20 -5.06 37.32
CA PRO A 194 11.31 -6.23 36.45
C PRO A 194 11.46 -5.82 34.99
N ALA A 195 11.88 -6.75 34.14
CA ALA A 195 11.97 -6.49 32.71
C ALA A 195 10.59 -6.14 32.13
N PHE A 196 10.48 -5.14 31.27
CA PHE A 196 9.21 -4.81 30.62
C PHE A 196 9.44 -4.12 29.30
N ILE A 197 8.40 -4.12 28.46
CA ILE A 197 8.33 -3.30 27.27
C ILE A 197 7.26 -2.24 27.44
N ALA A 198 7.43 -1.09 26.80
CA ALA A 198 6.43 -0.03 26.81
C ALA A 198 6.28 0.62 25.43
N LYS A 199 5.07 1.10 25.18
CA LYS A 199 4.74 1.92 24.01
C LYS A 199 3.81 3.06 24.42
N GLY A 200 3.79 4.10 23.60
CA GLY A 200 2.88 5.21 23.80
C GLY A 200 3.36 6.45 23.06
N THR A 201 2.79 7.58 23.44
CA THR A 201 3.25 8.90 22.98
C THR A 201 3.86 9.66 24.13
N VAL A 202 4.87 10.50 23.87
CA VAL A 202 5.44 11.42 24.86
C VAL A 202 5.44 12.84 24.33
N ALA A 203 4.95 13.77 25.14
CA ALA A 203 5.07 15.20 24.87
C ALA A 203 6.27 15.79 25.64
N VAL A 204 7.05 16.64 24.97
CA VAL A 204 8.16 17.33 25.61
C VAL A 204 7.63 18.37 26.59
N ASP A 205 7.95 18.23 27.88
CA ASP A 205 7.44 19.14 28.92
C ASP A 205 8.44 19.29 30.07
N ARG A 206 9.22 20.38 30.03
CA ARG A 206 10.19 20.72 31.08
C ARG A 206 9.55 20.90 32.46
N LYS A 207 8.34 21.48 32.54
CA LYS A 207 7.69 21.80 33.82
C LYS A 207 7.29 20.55 34.58
N ARG A 208 6.89 19.50 33.85
CA ARG A 208 6.42 18.23 34.41
C ARG A 208 7.50 17.15 34.48
N THR A 209 8.69 17.43 33.94
CA THR A 209 9.86 16.52 33.94
C THR A 209 11.05 17.13 34.69
N GLU A 210 11.99 17.79 34.02
CA GLU A 210 13.27 18.28 34.58
C GLU A 210 13.06 19.15 35.83
N ASN A 211 12.07 20.05 35.81
CA ASN A 211 11.78 20.93 36.95
C ASN A 211 11.30 20.17 38.20
N ARG A 212 10.90 18.91 38.04
CA ARG A 212 10.47 18.00 39.11
C ARG A 212 11.47 16.85 39.32
N GLY A 213 12.62 16.89 38.65
CA GLY A 213 13.68 15.89 38.78
C GLY A 213 13.45 14.60 37.99
N TYR A 214 12.59 14.59 36.98
CA TYR A 214 12.33 13.41 36.14
C TYR A 214 12.84 13.62 34.71
N ASP A 215 13.34 12.55 34.08
CA ASP A 215 13.68 12.54 32.66
C ASP A 215 12.51 12.07 31.80
N LEU A 216 11.68 11.16 32.34
CA LEU A 216 10.54 10.54 31.67
C LEU A 216 9.40 10.32 32.68
N VAL A 217 8.16 10.57 32.27
CA VAL A 217 6.94 10.23 33.01
C VAL A 217 6.10 9.30 32.16
N LEU A 218 5.80 8.11 32.68
CA LEU A 218 4.99 7.10 32.01
C LEU A 218 3.74 6.79 32.82
N ASP A 219 2.61 6.72 32.13
CA ASP A 219 1.43 6.08 32.69
C ASP A 219 1.56 4.56 32.60
N ARG A 220 1.03 3.83 33.58
CA ARG A 220 1.07 2.37 33.65
C ARG A 220 0.41 1.72 32.43
N SER A 221 -0.58 2.37 31.82
CA SER A 221 -1.19 1.90 30.58
C SER A 221 -0.18 1.78 29.43
N SER A 222 0.94 2.52 29.42
CA SER A 222 2.00 2.37 28.41
C SER A 222 2.75 1.04 28.48
N ILE A 223 2.77 0.37 29.63
CA ILE A 223 3.57 -0.84 29.87
C ILE A 223 2.83 -2.08 29.35
N LYS A 224 3.53 -2.92 28.58
CA LYS A 224 2.99 -4.13 27.93
C LYS A 224 3.82 -5.36 28.31
N GLY A 225 3.28 -6.55 28.06
CA GLY A 225 3.97 -7.83 28.26
C GLY A 225 3.71 -8.54 29.60
N TRP A 226 2.97 -7.91 30.53
CA TRP A 226 2.64 -8.47 31.84
C TRP A 226 1.14 -8.64 32.06
N ALA A 227 0.74 -9.71 32.76
CA ALA A 227 -0.65 -9.95 33.13
C ALA A 227 -1.12 -9.01 34.24
N LYS A 228 -2.40 -8.64 34.19
CA LYS A 228 -3.16 -8.23 35.37
C LYS A 228 -3.60 -9.50 36.12
N ASN A 229 -2.79 -10.06 37.04
CA ASN A 229 -3.05 -11.19 37.98
C ASN A 229 -1.99 -12.30 38.08
N THR A 230 -0.68 -12.01 38.04
CA THR A 230 0.35 -13.08 38.07
C THR A 230 1.55 -12.78 38.95
N GLY A 231 1.56 -13.33 40.15
CA GLY A 231 2.78 -13.25 40.91
C GLY A 231 2.76 -13.99 42.18
N PRO A 232 3.93 -13.99 42.83
CA PRO A 232 4.49 -15.19 43.38
C PRO A 232 3.97 -15.44 44.79
N MET A 233 3.08 -14.60 45.30
CA MET A 233 2.60 -14.64 46.66
C MET A 233 1.09 -14.85 46.65
N LYS A 234 0.56 -15.47 47.71
CA LYS A 234 -0.86 -15.63 47.95
C LYS A 234 -1.10 -15.34 49.43
N VAL A 235 -2.11 -14.52 49.70
CA VAL A 235 -2.62 -14.38 51.07
C VAL A 235 -3.61 -15.52 51.29
N SER A 236 -3.36 -16.35 52.30
CA SER A 236 -4.22 -17.45 52.69
C SER A 236 -4.44 -17.44 54.19
N GLN A 237 -5.48 -18.13 54.65
CA GLN A 237 -5.71 -18.34 56.07
C GLN A 237 -5.55 -19.83 56.38
N ILE A 238 -4.60 -20.16 57.25
CA ILE A 238 -4.29 -21.54 57.66
C ILE A 238 -4.41 -21.60 59.18
N ASN A 239 -5.23 -22.51 59.71
CA ASN A 239 -5.44 -22.69 61.16
C ASN A 239 -5.75 -21.38 61.91
N ASN A 240 -6.63 -20.53 61.35
CA ASN A 240 -6.99 -19.19 61.87
C ASN A 240 -5.84 -18.16 61.94
N GLN A 241 -4.67 -18.46 61.38
CA GLN A 241 -3.60 -17.48 61.18
C GLN A 241 -3.54 -17.06 59.71
N TRP A 242 -3.27 -15.77 59.47
CA TRP A 242 -3.09 -15.25 58.12
C TRP A 242 -1.66 -15.49 57.68
N CYS A 243 -1.50 -16.12 56.53
CA CYS A 243 -0.20 -16.47 55.96
C CYS A 243 -0.05 -15.81 54.60
N LEU A 244 1.14 -15.28 54.35
CA LEU A 244 1.58 -14.82 53.03
C LEU A 244 2.56 -15.87 52.50
N GLY A 245 2.06 -16.78 51.67
CA GLY A 245 2.80 -17.93 51.15
C GLY A 245 3.11 -17.81 49.67
N PHE A 246 4.06 -18.60 49.17
CA PHE A 246 4.43 -18.60 47.76
C PHE A 246 3.35 -19.33 46.91
N LYS A 247 3.14 -18.90 45.65
CA LYS A 247 2.41 -19.69 44.65
C LYS A 247 3.31 -20.81 44.13
N ASP A 248 2.73 -21.91 43.66
CA ASP A 248 3.51 -23.11 43.28
C ASP A 248 4.38 -22.86 42.02
N ASN A 249 5.53 -23.54 41.91
CA ASN A 249 6.45 -23.51 40.76
C ASN A 249 7.22 -22.19 40.48
N LEU A 250 7.61 -21.45 41.52
CA LEU A 250 8.49 -20.28 41.33
C LEU A 250 9.91 -20.67 40.91
N THR A 251 10.50 -19.89 40.01
CA THR A 251 11.91 -20.06 39.64
C THR A 251 12.83 -19.54 40.76
N PRO A 252 14.08 -20.02 40.85
CA PRO A 252 15.03 -19.53 41.85
C PRO A 252 15.25 -18.01 41.83
N GLN A 253 15.21 -17.41 40.63
CA GLN A 253 15.30 -15.95 40.45
C GLN A 253 14.07 -15.24 41.03
N GLN A 254 12.86 -15.75 40.78
CA GLN A 254 11.61 -15.17 41.32
C GLN A 254 11.56 -15.23 42.85
N VAL A 255 12.19 -16.23 43.47
CA VAL A 255 12.33 -16.31 44.93
C VAL A 255 13.35 -15.28 45.44
N GLN A 256 14.45 -15.07 44.71
CA GLN A 256 15.49 -14.10 45.06
C GLN A 256 15.02 -12.65 44.91
N ASP A 257 14.17 -12.38 43.92
CA ASP A 257 13.54 -11.08 43.71
C ASP A 257 12.59 -10.69 44.86
N LEU A 258 12.20 -11.63 45.75
CA LEU A 258 11.32 -11.37 46.89
C LEU A 258 12.06 -10.97 48.18
N ASN A 259 13.38 -10.77 48.14
CA ASN A 259 14.19 -10.39 49.30
C ASN A 259 13.82 -9.02 49.93
N TYR A 260 13.00 -8.20 49.26
CA TYR A 260 12.51 -6.94 49.81
C TYR A 260 11.23 -7.08 50.67
N LEU A 261 10.57 -8.25 50.67
CA LEU A 261 9.31 -8.49 51.40
C LEU A 261 9.34 -8.09 52.89
N PRO A 262 10.40 -8.45 53.66
CA PRO A 262 10.56 -8.05 55.05
C PRO A 262 10.42 -6.54 55.26
N THR A 263 11.01 -5.75 54.37
CA THR A 263 11.01 -4.28 54.43
C THR A 263 9.61 -3.73 54.19
N ILE A 264 8.84 -4.33 53.28
CA ILE A 264 7.47 -3.89 52.98
C ILE A 264 6.51 -4.24 54.12
N LEU A 265 6.58 -5.46 54.68
CA LEU A 265 5.78 -5.86 55.84
C LEU A 265 6.05 -4.93 57.04
N GLN A 266 7.31 -4.53 57.23
CA GLN A 266 7.72 -3.57 58.25
C GLN A 266 7.17 -2.15 57.98
N ASN A 267 7.19 -1.68 56.72
CA ASN A 267 6.61 -0.38 56.33
C ASN A 267 5.09 -0.33 56.50
N GLN A 268 4.40 -1.47 56.42
CA GLN A 268 2.95 -1.61 56.66
C GLN A 268 2.61 -1.84 58.14
N GLY A 269 3.61 -1.84 59.04
CA GLY A 269 3.40 -2.00 60.48
C GLY A 269 2.96 -3.41 60.89
N VAL A 270 3.24 -4.43 60.06
CA VAL A 270 2.80 -5.82 60.29
C VAL A 270 3.94 -6.62 60.90
N SER A 271 3.74 -7.10 62.13
CA SER A 271 4.65 -8.09 62.72
C SER A 271 4.39 -9.48 62.16
N TYR A 272 5.43 -10.22 61.82
CA TYR A 272 5.33 -11.54 61.20
C TYR A 272 6.32 -12.55 61.80
N GLN A 273 6.09 -13.84 61.54
CA GLN A 273 7.02 -14.94 61.77
C GLN A 273 7.23 -15.69 60.45
N VAL A 274 8.44 -16.17 60.18
CA VAL A 274 8.70 -17.00 58.99
C VAL A 274 8.47 -18.45 59.36
N ASP A 275 7.63 -19.14 58.59
CA ASP A 275 7.43 -20.58 58.71
C ASP A 275 8.67 -21.31 58.19
N PRO A 276 9.38 -22.08 59.04
CA PRO A 276 10.62 -22.74 58.65
C PRO A 276 10.42 -23.92 57.68
N THR A 277 9.17 -24.36 57.47
CA THR A 277 8.85 -25.53 56.63
C THR A 277 8.69 -25.16 55.15
N ASP A 278 8.16 -23.97 54.86
CA ASP A 278 7.88 -23.51 53.49
C ASP A 278 8.31 -22.05 53.21
N ASN A 279 9.00 -21.41 54.17
CA ASN A 279 9.42 -20.00 54.14
C ASN A 279 8.29 -18.99 53.97
N SER A 280 7.03 -19.36 54.24
CA SER A 280 5.91 -18.43 54.23
C SER A 280 5.94 -17.46 55.42
N TYR A 281 5.25 -16.33 55.32
CA TYR A 281 5.20 -15.31 56.36
C TYR A 281 3.87 -15.39 57.12
N ILE A 282 3.90 -15.84 58.37
CA ILE A 282 2.75 -15.87 59.27
C ILE A 282 2.57 -14.46 59.86
N LEU A 283 1.44 -13.83 59.54
CA LEU A 283 1.13 -12.46 59.93
C LEU A 283 0.40 -12.44 61.28
N ASN A 284 0.91 -11.67 62.24
CA ASN A 284 0.32 -11.57 63.58
C ASN A 284 -0.75 -10.47 63.60
N ASN A 285 -2.02 -10.85 63.80
CA ASN A 285 -3.18 -9.95 63.94
C ASN A 285 -3.25 -8.82 62.89
N PRO A 286 -3.15 -9.12 61.58
CA PRO A 286 -3.24 -8.08 60.56
C PRO A 286 -4.64 -7.47 60.54
N SER A 287 -4.74 -6.15 60.36
CA SER A 287 -6.03 -5.49 60.18
C SER A 287 -6.65 -5.89 58.85
N LYS A 288 -7.98 -5.78 58.71
CA LYS A 288 -8.65 -6.05 57.43
C LYS A 288 -8.10 -5.16 56.31
N GLN A 289 -7.83 -3.88 56.58
CA GLN A 289 -7.24 -2.96 55.62
C GLN A 289 -5.83 -3.37 55.18
N VAL A 290 -5.03 -3.93 56.10
CA VAL A 290 -3.71 -4.48 55.80
C VAL A 290 -3.84 -5.78 55.01
N LEU A 291 -4.80 -6.65 55.32
CA LEU A 291 -5.05 -7.87 54.56
C LEU A 291 -5.54 -7.58 53.15
N ASP A 292 -6.44 -6.61 52.99
CA ASP A 292 -6.94 -6.14 51.71
C ASP A 292 -5.78 -5.50 50.92
N SER A 293 -4.94 -4.67 51.58
CA SER A 293 -3.74 -4.10 50.95
C SER A 293 -2.69 -5.16 50.60
N LEU A 294 -2.47 -6.17 51.43
CA LEU A 294 -1.54 -7.26 51.15
C LEU A 294 -2.10 -8.20 50.09
N ALA A 295 -3.41 -8.41 50.05
CA ALA A 295 -4.08 -9.15 48.97
C ALA A 295 -3.98 -8.38 47.65
N ASP A 296 -4.10 -7.05 47.66
CA ASP A 296 -3.94 -6.23 46.45
C ASP A 296 -2.47 -6.08 46.00
N ILE A 297 -1.53 -5.98 46.95
CA ILE A 297 -0.09 -5.91 46.69
C ILE A 297 0.46 -7.29 46.27
N TYR A 298 -0.07 -8.38 46.82
CA TYR A 298 0.50 -9.72 46.70
C TYR A 298 -0.38 -10.79 46.03
N ASP A 299 -1.64 -10.52 45.69
CA ASP A 299 -2.34 -11.17 44.57
C ASP A 299 -2.13 -10.28 43.34
N TRP A 300 -1.16 -10.63 42.50
CA TRP A 300 -0.51 -9.72 41.53
C TRP A 300 -1.38 -9.33 40.32
N GLY A 301 -2.58 -8.81 40.56
CA GLY A 301 -3.56 -8.23 39.63
C GLY A 301 -3.17 -6.93 38.99
N SER A 302 -2.35 -6.16 39.69
CA SER A 302 -2.01 -4.80 39.31
C SER A 302 -0.54 -4.52 39.58
N ASP A 303 0.09 -4.97 40.65
CA ASP A 303 1.30 -4.28 41.13
C ASP A 303 2.65 -5.00 40.91
N ARG A 304 3.06 -5.24 39.66
CA ARG A 304 4.49 -5.52 39.35
C ARG A 304 5.34 -4.27 39.22
N ILE A 305 4.72 -3.17 38.79
CA ILE A 305 5.40 -1.89 38.57
C ILE A 305 4.61 -0.84 39.33
N ALA A 306 5.01 -0.62 40.58
CA ALA A 306 4.34 0.34 41.44
C ALA A 306 4.45 1.76 40.87
N CYS A 307 3.47 2.61 41.16
CA CYS A 307 3.63 4.04 40.94
C CYS A 307 4.77 4.54 41.81
N GLY A 308 5.69 5.29 41.23
CA GLY A 308 6.96 5.57 41.90
C GLY A 308 7.95 6.33 41.06
N VAL A 309 9.04 6.73 41.68
CA VAL A 309 10.19 7.34 41.01
C VAL A 309 11.33 6.35 41.04
N TYR A 310 11.91 6.07 39.89
CA TYR A 310 12.91 5.03 39.70
C TYR A 310 14.13 5.57 38.97
N GLN A 311 15.31 5.14 39.38
CA GLN A 311 16.53 5.30 38.61
C GLN A 311 16.70 4.05 37.74
N MET A 312 16.60 4.22 36.42
CA MET A 312 16.64 3.11 35.47
C MET A 312 18.00 3.05 34.76
N PRO A 313 18.89 2.11 35.11
CA PRO A 313 20.10 1.84 34.35
C PRO A 313 19.76 1.07 33.06
N GLY A 314 20.55 1.30 31.99
CA GLY A 314 20.56 0.42 30.81
C GLY A 314 19.27 0.36 29.99
N LEU A 315 18.35 1.31 30.18
CA LEU A 315 17.08 1.37 29.48
C LEU A 315 17.28 1.64 27.98
N VAL A 316 16.62 0.87 27.13
CA VAL A 316 16.63 1.08 25.68
C VAL A 316 15.35 1.80 25.29
N MET A 317 15.48 2.96 24.64
CA MET A 317 14.34 3.72 24.14
C MET A 317 14.62 4.24 22.74
N GLY A 318 13.60 4.24 21.89
CA GLY A 318 13.67 4.79 20.54
C GLY A 318 12.45 5.63 20.18
N ASN A 319 12.67 6.65 19.35
CA ASN A 319 11.62 7.45 18.73
C ASN A 319 11.14 6.73 17.46
N ASN A 320 9.91 6.23 17.51
CA ASN A 320 9.29 5.50 16.42
C ASN A 320 8.62 6.42 15.41
N SER A 321 8.09 7.58 15.80
CA SER A 321 7.57 8.57 14.85
C SER A 321 7.28 9.91 15.54
N ASN A 322 7.80 11.01 15.00
CA ASN A 322 7.36 12.33 15.42
C ASN A 322 5.94 12.62 14.93
N ALA A 323 5.19 13.37 15.72
CA ALA A 323 3.86 13.84 15.35
C ALA A 323 3.93 14.80 14.17
N GLN A 324 3.08 14.57 13.16
CA GLN A 324 3.06 15.38 11.94
C GLN A 324 1.62 15.55 11.46
N VAL A 325 1.36 16.67 10.77
CA VAL A 325 0.11 16.81 10.00
C VAL A 325 0.35 16.17 8.64
N GLN A 326 -0.43 15.14 8.32
CA GLN A 326 -0.29 14.35 7.11
C GLN A 326 -1.49 14.55 6.18
N GLU A 327 -1.23 14.43 4.89
CA GLU A 327 -2.27 14.35 3.85
C GLU A 327 -2.87 12.93 3.84
N TYR A 328 -4.13 12.80 4.23
CA TYR A 328 -4.85 11.53 4.25
C TYR A 328 -5.76 11.41 3.01
N LYS A 329 -5.63 10.31 2.26
CA LYS A 329 -6.53 10.06 1.12
C LYS A 329 -7.92 9.68 1.64
N ASN A 330 -8.96 10.31 1.10
CA ASN A 330 -10.35 9.93 1.40
C ASN A 330 -10.62 8.43 1.07
N SER A 331 -11.74 7.89 1.56
CA SER A 331 -12.11 6.49 1.38
C SER A 331 -13.62 6.34 1.20
N TRP A 332 -14.03 5.32 0.44
CA TRP A 332 -15.43 4.87 0.39
C TRP A 332 -16.02 4.58 1.77
N GLN A 333 -15.18 4.23 2.76
CA GLN A 333 -15.61 4.01 4.14
C GLN A 333 -16.16 5.27 4.82
N LEU A 334 -15.71 6.47 4.43
CA LEU A 334 -16.32 7.73 4.88
C LEU A 334 -17.60 8.00 4.07
N MET A 335 -17.50 7.91 2.74
CA MET A 335 -18.57 8.32 1.83
C MET A 335 -19.87 7.52 2.01
N GLN A 336 -19.80 6.24 2.39
CA GLN A 336 -20.96 5.38 2.57
C GLN A 336 -21.99 5.87 3.62
N TRP A 337 -21.62 6.80 4.49
CA TRP A 337 -22.46 7.28 5.60
C TRP A 337 -23.29 8.53 5.26
N TYR A 338 -23.12 9.06 4.05
CA TYR A 338 -23.69 10.33 3.62
C TYR A 338 -24.62 10.15 2.42
N SER A 339 -25.52 11.12 2.25
CA SER A 339 -26.45 11.10 1.13
C SER A 339 -25.72 11.19 -0.22
N PRO A 340 -26.33 10.66 -1.30
CA PRO A 340 -25.80 10.86 -2.64
C PRO A 340 -25.54 12.33 -2.99
N GLN A 341 -26.45 13.22 -2.58
CA GLN A 341 -26.35 14.65 -2.84
C GLN A 341 -25.10 15.26 -2.19
N ALA A 342 -24.80 14.92 -0.94
CA ALA A 342 -23.61 15.43 -0.26
C ALA A 342 -22.32 14.98 -0.97
N ILE A 343 -22.24 13.71 -1.39
CA ILE A 343 -21.09 13.19 -2.15
C ILE A 343 -20.95 13.88 -3.52
N GLU A 344 -22.06 14.11 -4.21
CA GLU A 344 -22.07 14.79 -5.51
C GLU A 344 -21.64 16.26 -5.44
N GLN A 345 -21.92 16.96 -4.35
CA GLN A 345 -21.50 18.35 -4.19
C GLN A 345 -20.06 18.49 -3.67
N ASP A 346 -19.67 17.66 -2.69
CA ASP A 346 -18.40 17.86 -1.97
C ASP A 346 -17.22 17.06 -2.56
N ILE A 347 -17.49 15.90 -3.19
CA ILE A 347 -16.43 14.95 -3.62
C ILE A 347 -16.31 14.85 -5.14
N VAL A 348 -17.43 14.78 -5.88
CA VAL A 348 -17.44 14.60 -7.34
C VAL A 348 -16.69 15.72 -8.08
N PRO A 349 -16.84 17.02 -7.76
CA PRO A 349 -16.23 18.09 -8.56
C PRO A 349 -14.70 18.01 -8.61
N ALA A 350 -14.05 17.82 -7.46
CA ALA A 350 -12.60 17.66 -7.39
C ALA A 350 -12.15 16.37 -8.09
N THR A 351 -12.95 15.31 -7.96
CA THR A 351 -12.68 14.01 -8.59
C THR A 351 -12.73 14.10 -10.11
N MET A 352 -13.70 14.83 -10.66
CA MET A 352 -13.85 15.04 -12.10
C MET A 352 -12.79 15.97 -12.68
N ALA A 353 -12.40 17.03 -11.96
CA ALA A 353 -11.30 17.89 -12.39
C ALA A 353 -9.98 17.10 -12.56
N GLU A 354 -9.72 16.18 -11.63
CA GLU A 354 -8.54 15.30 -11.71
C GLU A 354 -8.69 14.21 -12.78
N ALA A 355 -9.89 13.66 -12.99
CA ALA A 355 -10.17 12.72 -14.06
C ALA A 355 -9.93 13.33 -15.46
N GLU A 356 -10.42 14.55 -15.69
CA GLU A 356 -10.18 15.27 -16.94
C GLU A 356 -8.69 15.59 -17.12
N TYR A 357 -8.00 15.98 -16.05
CA TYR A 357 -6.54 16.13 -16.09
C TYR A 357 -5.83 14.83 -16.52
N LEU A 358 -6.19 13.67 -15.96
CA LEU A 358 -5.61 12.38 -16.36
C LEU A 358 -5.86 12.06 -17.83
N LYS A 359 -7.07 12.32 -18.32
CA LYS A 359 -7.44 12.12 -19.73
C LYS A 359 -6.56 12.93 -20.68
N THR A 360 -6.14 14.14 -20.30
CA THR A 360 -5.24 14.98 -21.13
C THR A 360 -3.81 14.46 -21.22
N ILE A 361 -3.34 13.67 -20.25
CA ILE A 361 -1.93 13.21 -20.19
C ILE A 361 -1.75 11.73 -20.55
N GLN A 362 -2.80 10.91 -20.45
CA GLN A 362 -2.66 9.45 -20.47
C GLN A 362 -2.16 8.84 -21.78
N ASN A 363 -2.30 9.55 -22.90
CA ASN A 363 -1.90 9.07 -24.23
C ASN A 363 -0.55 9.65 -24.70
N ASP A 364 0.09 10.49 -23.90
CA ASP A 364 1.45 10.99 -24.14
C ASP A 364 2.41 10.34 -23.14
N TYR A 365 3.35 9.54 -23.65
CA TYR A 365 4.32 8.82 -22.82
C TYR A 365 5.08 9.75 -21.87
N ARG A 366 5.48 10.93 -22.33
CA ARG A 366 6.33 11.85 -21.57
C ARG A 366 5.56 12.61 -20.52
N LEU A 367 4.33 13.03 -20.83
CA LEU A 367 3.44 13.63 -19.82
C LEU A 367 3.09 12.59 -18.73
N LEU A 368 2.78 11.36 -19.13
CA LEU A 368 2.44 10.29 -18.20
C LEU A 368 3.65 9.85 -17.37
N SER A 369 4.84 9.69 -17.96
CA SER A 369 6.06 9.32 -17.24
C SER A 369 6.42 10.38 -16.20
N LYS A 370 6.38 11.67 -16.58
CA LYS A 370 6.60 12.79 -15.67
C LYS A 370 5.59 12.81 -14.53
N TYR A 371 4.31 12.60 -14.81
CA TYR A 371 3.27 12.50 -13.79
C TYR A 371 3.52 11.33 -12.81
N ILE A 372 3.94 10.17 -13.33
CA ILE A 372 4.26 8.99 -12.52
C ILE A 372 5.47 9.27 -11.61
N VAL A 373 6.56 9.80 -12.15
CA VAL A 373 7.77 10.17 -11.40
C VAL A 373 7.44 11.21 -10.33
N GLU A 374 6.77 12.31 -10.68
CA GLU A 374 6.39 13.35 -9.71
C GLU A 374 5.50 12.84 -8.56
N ASN A 375 4.62 11.87 -8.84
CA ASN A 375 3.79 11.27 -7.79
C ASN A 375 4.55 10.28 -6.93
N HIS A 376 5.49 9.53 -7.51
CA HIS A 376 6.38 8.68 -6.75
C HIS A 376 7.27 9.53 -5.85
N ASP A 377 7.88 10.60 -6.37
CA ASP A 377 8.74 11.51 -5.61
C ASP A 377 7.99 12.14 -4.45
N LYS A 378 6.73 12.58 -4.65
CA LYS A 378 5.89 13.06 -3.54
C LYS A 378 5.62 12.00 -2.49
N LYS A 379 5.36 10.75 -2.90
CA LYS A 379 5.16 9.64 -1.96
C LYS A 379 6.45 9.33 -1.20
N GLN A 380 7.60 9.40 -1.86
CA GLN A 380 8.90 9.22 -1.24
C GLN A 380 9.23 10.37 -0.31
N ASP A 381 9.00 11.63 -0.70
CA ASP A 381 9.16 12.80 0.17
C ASP A 381 8.26 12.68 1.40
N LEU A 382 7.00 12.24 1.23
CA LEU A 382 6.10 11.95 2.34
C LEU A 382 6.64 10.80 3.18
N LYS A 383 7.13 9.70 2.60
CA LYS A 383 7.77 8.58 3.32
C LYS A 383 9.13 8.94 3.95
N ASN A 384 9.83 9.97 3.46
CA ASN A 384 11.12 10.44 3.95
C ASN A 384 10.95 11.52 5.03
N ILE A 385 9.81 12.22 5.01
CA ILE A 385 9.32 13.08 6.10
C ILE A 385 8.62 12.21 7.16
N ASP A 386 7.93 11.14 6.76
CA ASP A 386 7.40 10.03 7.56
C ASP A 386 8.34 8.81 7.51
N THR A 387 9.63 8.95 7.80
CA THR A 387 10.67 7.88 7.65
C THR A 387 10.12 6.48 7.95
N GLU A 388 9.66 5.67 6.98
CA GLU A 388 9.34 4.24 7.17
C GLU A 388 8.23 3.88 8.21
N GLU A 389 6.96 4.27 7.97
CA GLU A 389 5.81 3.43 8.42
C GLU A 389 5.14 2.79 7.20
N SER A 390 5.89 1.93 6.51
CA SER A 390 5.35 0.77 5.79
C SER A 390 6.49 -0.20 5.43
N ASP A 391 7.28 -0.68 6.40
CA ASP A 391 8.33 -1.69 6.11
C ASP A 391 7.78 -3.11 5.87
N LEU A 392 6.49 -3.20 5.56
CA LEU A 392 6.01 -4.17 4.59
C LEU A 392 6.10 -3.50 3.21
N GLU A 393 7.31 -3.16 2.76
CA GLU A 393 7.51 -3.00 1.33
C GLU A 393 7.18 -4.35 0.70
N ASP A 394 6.03 -4.42 0.04
CA ASP A 394 5.74 -5.50 -0.88
C ASP A 394 6.98 -5.59 -1.80
N PRO A 395 7.62 -6.75 -2.01
CA PRO A 395 8.73 -6.87 -2.95
C PRO A 395 8.43 -6.24 -4.33
N GLN A 396 7.15 -6.04 -4.66
CA GLN A 396 6.68 -5.23 -5.77
C GLN A 396 7.16 -3.75 -5.74
N ASP A 397 7.18 -3.06 -4.59
CA ASP A 397 7.58 -1.64 -4.46
C ASP A 397 9.06 -1.41 -4.84
N LYS A 398 9.96 -2.36 -4.54
CA LYS A 398 11.39 -2.28 -4.92
C LYS A 398 11.60 -2.42 -6.43
N ASP A 399 10.82 -3.27 -7.10
CA ASP A 399 10.87 -3.41 -8.55
C ASP A 399 10.23 -2.22 -9.28
N GLU A 400 9.24 -1.57 -8.65
CA GLU A 400 8.66 -0.33 -9.16
C GLU A 400 9.66 0.83 -9.09
N PHE A 401 10.42 0.96 -8.00
CA PHE A 401 11.46 2.00 -7.85
C PHE A 401 12.47 1.99 -9.00
N GLY A 402 12.99 0.81 -9.37
CA GLY A 402 13.93 0.68 -10.49
C GLY A 402 13.37 1.18 -11.83
N LEU A 403 12.08 0.94 -12.09
CA LEU A 403 11.41 1.45 -13.29
C LEU A 403 11.15 2.96 -13.22
N ILE A 404 10.88 3.51 -12.04
CA ILE A 404 10.76 4.97 -11.85
C ILE A 404 12.08 5.67 -12.19
N GLU A 405 13.22 5.14 -11.74
CA GLU A 405 14.54 5.69 -12.09
C GLU A 405 14.80 5.63 -13.59
N VAL A 406 14.40 4.54 -14.25
CA VAL A 406 14.49 4.42 -15.71
C VAL A 406 13.61 5.47 -16.41
N LEU A 407 12.37 5.70 -15.94
CA LEU A 407 11.51 6.76 -16.48
C LEU A 407 12.11 8.16 -16.29
N ARG A 408 12.76 8.40 -15.13
CA ARG A 408 13.43 9.67 -14.83
C ARG A 408 14.63 9.89 -15.75
N ALA A 409 15.37 8.82 -16.08
CA ALA A 409 16.52 8.86 -16.97
C ALA A 409 16.15 8.99 -18.46
N ASP A 410 14.98 8.50 -18.88
CA ASP A 410 14.53 8.51 -20.28
C ASP A 410 14.03 9.89 -20.76
N THR A 411 14.90 10.90 -20.65
CA THR A 411 14.62 12.29 -21.03
C THR A 411 14.34 12.46 -22.53
N ARG A 412 14.89 11.57 -23.36
CA ARG A 412 14.72 11.58 -24.84
C ARG A 412 13.56 10.70 -25.32
N GLY A 413 12.92 9.92 -24.46
CA GLY A 413 11.82 9.03 -24.83
C GLY A 413 12.23 7.81 -25.66
N GLU A 414 13.46 7.32 -25.52
CA GLU A 414 13.98 6.14 -26.23
C GLU A 414 13.23 4.86 -25.87
N LEU A 415 12.61 4.81 -24.69
CA LEU A 415 11.83 3.66 -24.22
C LEU A 415 10.31 3.89 -24.31
N ALA A 416 9.85 4.96 -24.96
CA ALA A 416 8.43 5.33 -25.05
C ALA A 416 7.51 4.21 -25.57
N HIS A 417 8.05 3.32 -26.42
CA HIS A 417 7.32 2.19 -26.99
C HIS A 417 7.77 0.82 -26.45
N HIS A 418 8.65 0.79 -25.44
CA HIS A 418 9.15 -0.46 -24.89
C HIS A 418 8.02 -1.22 -24.14
N PRO A 419 7.71 -2.49 -24.46
CA PRO A 419 6.55 -3.20 -23.89
C PRO A 419 6.48 -3.23 -22.36
N LYS A 420 7.61 -3.40 -21.67
CA LYS A 420 7.66 -3.35 -20.19
C LYS A 420 7.35 -1.96 -19.64
N VAL A 421 7.84 -0.91 -20.30
CA VAL A 421 7.68 0.48 -19.87
C VAL A 421 6.24 0.93 -20.10
N VAL A 422 5.68 0.63 -21.28
CA VAL A 422 4.27 0.90 -21.58
C VAL A 422 3.34 0.15 -20.62
N SER A 423 3.59 -1.14 -20.35
CA SER A 423 2.82 -1.91 -19.36
C SER A 423 2.86 -1.26 -18.00
N PHE A 424 4.05 -0.85 -17.53
CA PHE A 424 4.20 -0.19 -16.24
C PHE A 424 3.42 1.13 -16.18
N CYS A 425 3.50 1.97 -17.22
CA CYS A 425 2.75 3.22 -17.29
C CYS A 425 1.23 2.98 -17.26
N LYS A 426 0.72 1.99 -18.01
CA LYS A 426 -0.70 1.60 -18.01
C LYS A 426 -1.15 1.09 -16.64
N ASP A 427 -0.32 0.30 -15.96
CA ASP A 427 -0.62 -0.22 -14.63
C ASP A 427 -0.70 0.91 -13.57
N GLN A 428 0.24 1.88 -13.61
CA GLN A 428 0.21 3.05 -12.73
C GLN A 428 -1.01 3.95 -12.99
N LEU A 429 -1.34 4.18 -14.27
CA LEU A 429 -2.52 4.94 -14.67
C LEU A 429 -3.82 4.25 -14.21
N ARG A 430 -3.93 2.93 -14.41
CA ARG A 430 -5.07 2.13 -13.94
C ARG A 430 -5.29 2.29 -12.44
N ARG A 431 -4.23 2.15 -11.64
CA ARG A 431 -4.29 2.33 -10.19
C ARG A 431 -4.82 3.72 -9.84
N ARG A 432 -4.42 4.75 -10.58
CA ARG A 432 -4.91 6.11 -10.35
C ARG A 432 -6.40 6.28 -10.66
N TRP A 433 -6.87 5.74 -11.78
CA TRP A 433 -8.30 5.73 -12.11
C TRP A 433 -9.12 4.98 -11.06
N LEU A 434 -8.63 3.82 -10.61
CA LEU A 434 -9.26 3.05 -9.54
C LEU A 434 -9.29 3.81 -8.21
N GLU A 435 -8.22 4.53 -7.86
CA GLU A 435 -8.20 5.41 -6.69
C GLU A 435 -9.30 6.48 -6.80
N LEU A 436 -9.44 7.15 -7.95
CA LEU A 436 -10.50 8.16 -8.13
C LEU A 436 -11.89 7.55 -7.97
N ALA A 437 -12.14 6.37 -8.53
CA ALA A 437 -13.44 5.70 -8.43
C ALA A 437 -13.76 5.16 -7.02
N THR A 438 -12.76 4.90 -6.18
CA THR A 438 -12.96 4.28 -4.85
C THR A 438 -12.74 5.24 -3.68
N LYS A 439 -12.03 6.34 -3.90
CA LYS A 439 -11.58 7.29 -2.86
C LYS A 439 -11.90 8.74 -3.21
N GLY A 440 -12.06 9.08 -4.49
CA GLY A 440 -12.14 10.45 -4.97
C GLY A 440 -10.79 11.17 -4.98
N ALA A 441 -10.80 12.45 -5.35
CA ALA A 441 -9.58 13.28 -5.40
C ALA A 441 -9.35 14.14 -4.16
N ASN A 442 -10.32 14.23 -3.24
CA ASN A 442 -10.21 15.01 -2.01
C ASN A 442 -9.11 14.42 -1.10
N THR A 443 -8.27 15.32 -0.60
CA THR A 443 -7.28 15.03 0.43
C THR A 443 -7.80 15.60 1.74
N LEU A 444 -7.85 14.77 2.77
CA LEU A 444 -8.18 15.11 4.15
C LEU A 444 -6.88 15.34 4.93
N MET A 445 -6.96 15.90 6.14
CA MET A 445 -5.80 16.05 7.01
C MET A 445 -5.91 15.12 8.19
N SER A 446 -4.81 14.49 8.59
CA SER A 446 -4.71 13.71 9.84
C SER A 446 -3.55 14.17 10.70
N ALA A 447 -3.68 14.00 12.01
CA ALA A 447 -2.65 14.32 12.98
C ALA A 447 -2.74 13.40 14.19
N MET A 448 -1.63 13.27 14.92
CA MET A 448 -1.55 12.40 16.09
C MET A 448 -2.51 12.88 17.18
N ALA A 449 -3.35 11.98 17.68
CA ALA A 449 -4.23 12.25 18.80
C ALA A 449 -3.40 12.45 20.07
N GLN A 450 -3.70 13.48 20.84
CA GLN A 450 -3.13 13.73 22.16
C GLN A 450 -4.24 14.08 23.16
N PRO A 451 -4.12 13.67 24.44
CA PRO A 451 -5.15 14.00 25.42
C PRO A 451 -5.00 15.45 25.90
N ALA A 452 -6.12 16.15 26.06
CA ALA A 452 -6.17 17.41 26.79
C ALA A 452 -7.46 17.57 27.59
N GLU A 453 -7.37 18.29 28.71
CA GLU A 453 -8.54 18.69 29.50
C GLU A 453 -9.20 19.90 28.81
N VAL A 454 -9.86 19.62 27.68
CA VAL A 454 -10.66 20.58 26.89
C VAL A 454 -12.14 20.31 27.09
N GLU A 455 -12.99 21.30 26.81
CA GLU A 455 -14.45 21.12 26.85
C GLU A 455 -14.91 20.08 25.81
N ARG A 456 -15.91 19.27 26.16
CA ARG A 456 -16.48 18.31 25.19
C ARG A 456 -17.00 19.03 23.96
N GLY A 457 -16.80 18.47 22.78
CA GLY A 457 -17.17 19.10 21.51
C GLY A 457 -16.18 20.18 21.02
N THR A 458 -15.05 20.36 21.71
CA THR A 458 -13.95 21.22 21.28
C THR A 458 -12.65 20.44 21.12
N ILE A 459 -11.73 20.96 20.30
CA ILE A 459 -10.37 20.41 20.12
C ILE A 459 -9.34 21.54 20.06
N ILE A 460 -8.06 21.21 20.29
CA ILE A 460 -6.93 22.10 19.98
C ILE A 460 -6.19 21.53 18.76
N ALA A 461 -6.06 22.34 17.72
CA ALA A 461 -5.35 22.00 16.49
C ALA A 461 -4.59 23.24 16.01
N SER A 462 -3.31 23.36 16.39
CA SER A 462 -2.49 24.55 16.14
C SER A 462 -2.29 24.89 14.66
N HIS A 463 -2.50 23.92 13.78
CA HIS A 463 -2.46 24.07 12.32
C HIS A 463 -3.76 24.62 11.71
N LEU A 464 -4.84 24.74 12.50
CA LEU A 464 -6.15 25.27 12.11
C LEU A 464 -6.46 26.57 12.84
N GLN A 465 -7.33 27.41 12.27
CA GLN A 465 -7.69 28.68 12.88
C GLN A 465 -8.60 28.47 14.09
N ASN A 466 -8.48 29.33 15.10
CA ASN A 466 -9.40 29.32 16.23
C ASN A 466 -10.83 29.64 15.76
N GLY A 467 -11.81 28.87 16.22
CA GLY A 467 -13.22 28.95 15.82
C GLY A 467 -13.57 28.16 14.56
N THR A 468 -12.59 27.52 13.90
CA THR A 468 -12.87 26.64 12.76
C THR A 468 -13.67 25.42 13.22
N GLU A 469 -14.79 25.17 12.56
CA GLU A 469 -15.51 23.91 12.70
C GLU A 469 -14.83 22.82 11.86
N VAL A 470 -14.70 21.63 12.42
CA VAL A 470 -14.01 20.51 11.77
C VAL A 470 -14.82 19.23 11.86
N ILE A 471 -14.69 18.36 10.86
CA ILE A 471 -15.09 16.96 10.91
C ILE A 471 -13.90 16.13 11.40
N VAL A 472 -14.14 15.33 12.43
CA VAL A 472 -13.14 14.43 13.04
C VAL A 472 -13.60 12.97 12.92
N THR A 473 -12.68 12.08 12.53
CA THR A 473 -12.92 10.63 12.48
C THR A 473 -11.61 9.84 12.63
N ARG A 474 -11.72 8.55 12.93
CA ARG A 474 -10.62 7.57 12.89
C ARG A 474 -10.99 6.40 11.97
N TYR A 475 -9.99 5.78 11.34
CA TYR A 475 -10.17 4.56 10.54
C TYR A 475 -9.70 3.32 11.30
N PRO A 476 -10.35 2.15 11.13
CA PRO A 476 -11.57 1.93 10.34
C PRO A 476 -12.80 2.60 10.97
N ILE A 477 -13.72 3.08 10.13
CA ILE A 477 -14.97 3.72 10.60
C ILE A 477 -15.98 2.60 10.86
N ILE A 478 -16.32 2.34 12.13
CA ILE A 478 -17.26 1.29 12.49
C ILE A 478 -18.67 1.68 12.06
N ASN A 479 -19.14 2.85 12.49
CA ASN A 479 -20.43 3.38 12.11
C ASN A 479 -20.37 4.92 11.95
N LYS A 480 -21.51 5.54 11.59
CA LYS A 480 -21.58 6.99 11.38
C LYS A 480 -21.31 7.80 12.65
N ASP A 481 -21.60 7.26 13.84
CA ASP A 481 -21.36 7.96 15.11
C ASP A 481 -19.87 8.19 15.40
N ASN A 482 -18.98 7.46 14.69
CA ASN A 482 -17.55 7.69 14.75
C ASN A 482 -17.07 8.94 14.00
N ILE A 483 -17.96 9.63 13.29
CA ILE A 483 -17.67 10.85 12.55
C ILE A 483 -18.41 12.01 13.24
N ARG A 484 -17.67 12.98 13.78
CA ARG A 484 -18.24 14.05 14.60
C ARG A 484 -17.69 15.41 14.24
N ARG A 485 -18.49 16.44 14.50
CA ARG A 485 -18.08 17.84 14.38
C ARG A 485 -17.58 18.39 15.71
N TYR A 486 -16.50 19.15 15.64
CA TYR A 486 -15.89 19.86 16.77
C TYR A 486 -15.58 21.30 16.37
N VAL A 487 -15.45 22.18 17.37
CA VAL A 487 -14.92 23.53 17.19
C VAL A 487 -13.47 23.58 17.66
N VAL A 488 -12.59 24.15 16.85
CA VAL A 488 -11.19 24.39 17.23
C VAL A 488 -11.13 25.56 18.22
N ASP A 489 -10.71 25.30 19.46
CA ASP A 489 -10.44 26.32 20.48
C ASP A 489 -8.99 26.22 20.96
N ASN A 490 -8.08 26.86 20.22
CA ASN A 490 -6.65 26.89 20.51
C ASN A 490 -6.30 27.77 21.73
N GLU A 491 -7.26 28.54 22.26
CA GLU A 491 -7.05 29.47 23.37
C GLU A 491 -7.33 28.83 24.74
N GLN A 492 -8.08 27.72 24.77
CA GLN A 492 -8.48 27.04 26.01
C GLN A 492 -7.28 26.54 26.83
N VAL A 493 -6.25 26.00 26.15
CA VAL A 493 -5.00 25.57 26.79
C VAL A 493 -3.78 26.23 26.09
N PRO A 494 -3.42 27.48 26.47
CA PRO A 494 -2.39 28.29 25.81
C PRO A 494 -0.98 27.69 25.71
N GLU A 495 -0.69 26.66 26.49
CA GLU A 495 0.60 25.97 26.48
C GLU A 495 0.72 24.89 25.39
N LEU A 496 -0.38 24.49 24.76
CA LEU A 496 -0.41 23.47 23.71
C LEU A 496 -0.34 24.06 22.29
N ILE A 497 -0.49 25.36 22.13
CA ILE A 497 -0.52 25.97 20.79
C ILE A 497 0.81 25.87 20.04
N ASP A 498 1.92 25.90 20.77
CA ASP A 498 3.25 25.79 20.18
C ASP A 498 3.54 24.33 19.79
N THR A 499 2.71 23.38 20.22
CA THR A 499 2.84 21.97 19.86
C THR A 499 2.44 21.72 18.40
N LYS A 500 3.32 21.03 17.68
CA LYS A 500 3.16 20.72 16.25
C LYS A 500 2.70 19.28 16.04
N GLY A 501 1.99 19.06 14.94
CA GLY A 501 1.71 17.71 14.41
C GLY A 501 0.61 16.93 15.12
N CYS A 502 -0.11 17.54 16.06
CA CYS A 502 -1.13 16.87 16.88
C CYS A 502 -2.51 17.53 16.78
N VAL A 503 -3.52 16.75 17.16
CA VAL A 503 -4.85 17.22 17.56
C VAL A 503 -5.05 16.82 19.02
N PHE A 504 -5.28 17.80 19.88
CA PHE A 504 -5.64 17.51 21.27
C PHE A 504 -7.16 17.45 21.42
N ILE A 505 -7.62 16.41 22.08
CA ILE A 505 -9.03 16.10 22.24
C ILE A 505 -9.32 15.68 23.68
N ASN A 506 -10.57 15.89 24.11
CA ASN A 506 -11.05 15.38 25.39
C ASN A 506 -10.99 13.84 25.37
N PRO A 507 -10.35 13.17 26.36
CA PRO A 507 -10.26 11.71 26.40
C PRO A 507 -11.62 10.99 26.35
N ALA A 508 -12.67 11.57 26.92
CA ALA A 508 -14.01 11.00 26.84
C ALA A 508 -14.58 11.06 25.42
N ASP A 509 -14.40 12.17 24.69
CA ASP A 509 -14.83 12.27 23.29
C ASP A 509 -14.04 11.31 22.38
N ALA A 510 -12.72 11.21 22.62
CA ALA A 510 -11.84 10.29 21.91
C ALA A 510 -12.33 8.82 22.04
N MET A 511 -12.70 8.42 23.25
CA MET A 511 -13.22 7.07 23.54
C MET A 511 -14.66 6.88 23.03
N ASP A 512 -15.58 7.78 23.38
CA ASP A 512 -17.02 7.65 23.16
C ASP A 512 -17.43 7.69 21.69
N TYR A 513 -16.70 8.49 20.90
CA TYR A 513 -16.98 8.71 19.49
C TYR A 513 -15.93 8.08 18.58
N HIS A 514 -14.64 8.15 18.88
CA HIS A 514 -13.62 7.70 17.90
C HIS A 514 -12.96 6.36 18.24
N GLN A 515 -13.31 5.77 19.39
CA GLN A 515 -12.63 4.59 19.97
C GLN A 515 -11.11 4.76 20.02
N CYS A 516 -10.65 6.00 20.10
CA CYS A 516 -9.26 6.40 20.00
C CYS A 516 -8.58 6.24 21.36
N ASP A 517 -7.35 5.74 21.33
CA ASP A 517 -6.41 5.82 22.45
C ASP A 517 -5.26 6.79 22.11
N PHE A 518 -4.30 6.98 23.00
CA PHE A 518 -3.17 7.89 22.78
C PHE A 518 -1.83 7.17 22.63
N ASP A 519 -1.86 5.93 22.11
CA ASP A 519 -0.66 5.12 21.92
C ASP A 519 0.05 5.32 20.57
N GLY A 520 -0.52 6.18 19.71
CA GLY A 520 -0.03 6.56 18.39
C GLY A 520 -1.14 6.88 17.36
N ASP A 521 -2.40 6.74 17.77
CA ASP A 521 -3.56 6.96 16.90
C ASP A 521 -3.56 8.30 16.18
N GLN A 522 -4.05 8.25 14.93
CA GLN A 522 -4.20 9.42 14.08
C GLN A 522 -5.69 9.75 13.94
N LEU A 523 -6.04 11.00 14.20
CA LEU A 523 -7.38 11.53 13.92
C LEU A 523 -7.34 12.29 12.60
N VAL A 524 -8.23 11.92 11.68
CA VAL A 524 -8.56 12.78 10.55
C VAL A 524 -9.31 13.97 11.10
N CYS A 525 -8.84 15.18 10.84
CA CYS A 525 -9.39 16.45 11.31
C CYS A 525 -9.45 17.42 10.13
N THR A 526 -10.60 17.52 9.49
CA THR A 526 -10.78 18.29 8.25
C THR A 526 -11.71 19.48 8.49
N PRO A 527 -11.35 20.70 8.07
CA PRO A 527 -12.24 21.86 8.10
C PRO A 527 -13.60 21.58 7.44
N ALA A 528 -14.67 21.95 8.12
CA ALA A 528 -16.04 21.68 7.72
C ALA A 528 -16.43 22.39 6.41
N ASP A 529 -15.86 23.56 6.14
CA ASP A 529 -16.06 24.34 4.92
C ASP A 529 -15.52 23.67 3.65
N LEU A 530 -14.59 22.71 3.79
CA LEU A 530 -14.12 21.90 2.67
C LEU A 530 -15.13 20.85 2.22
N LEU A 531 -16.07 20.47 3.09
CA LEU A 531 -17.09 19.45 2.87
C LEU A 531 -18.44 19.92 3.47
N PRO A 532 -19.02 21.03 3.00
CA PRO A 532 -20.15 21.69 3.67
C PRO A 532 -21.44 20.84 3.70
N HIS A 533 -21.70 20.01 2.68
CA HIS A 533 -22.90 19.19 2.63
C HIS A 533 -22.76 17.94 3.50
N ILE A 534 -21.58 17.33 3.51
CA ILE A 534 -21.23 16.26 4.45
C ILE A 534 -21.28 16.77 5.90
N THR A 535 -20.78 18.00 6.14
CA THR A 535 -20.85 18.68 7.44
C THR A 535 -22.29 18.83 7.91
N ALA A 536 -23.20 19.27 7.04
CA ALA A 536 -24.60 19.45 7.37
C ALA A 536 -25.28 18.15 7.84
N GLU A 537 -24.81 16.99 7.37
CA GLU A 537 -25.29 15.66 7.75
C GLU A 537 -24.51 15.02 8.92
N THR A 538 -23.52 15.73 9.50
CA THR A 538 -22.66 15.22 10.58
C THR A 538 -23.09 15.82 11.92
N ARG A 539 -23.12 15.01 12.98
CA ARG A 539 -23.51 15.46 14.33
C ARG A 539 -22.35 16.13 15.06
N MET A 540 -22.66 17.12 15.90
CA MET A 540 -21.69 17.68 16.85
C MET A 540 -21.32 16.64 17.93
N ALA A 541 -20.09 16.67 18.43
CA ALA A 541 -19.64 15.88 19.59
C ALA A 541 -20.10 16.51 20.91
N LEU A 542 -21.41 16.69 21.06
CA LEU A 542 -22.03 17.16 22.29
C LEU A 542 -23.04 16.11 22.75
N PRO A 543 -22.76 15.34 23.82
CA PRO A 543 -23.69 14.30 24.27
C PRO A 543 -24.99 14.92 24.76
N GLN A 544 -26.10 14.23 24.50
CA GLN A 544 -27.43 14.62 24.98
C GLN A 544 -28.03 13.44 25.74
N TYR A 545 -28.08 13.49 27.06
CA TYR A 545 -28.51 12.34 27.85
C TYR A 545 -30.02 12.37 28.13
N ASP A 546 -30.67 11.21 28.05
CA ASP A 546 -32.02 11.01 28.60
C ASP A 546 -31.99 10.85 30.13
N GLU A 547 -33.16 10.70 30.75
CA GLU A 547 -33.31 10.50 32.22
C GLU A 547 -32.61 9.22 32.73
N MET A 548 -32.32 8.26 31.83
CA MET A 548 -31.63 7.00 32.13
C MET A 548 -30.12 7.09 31.87
N GLY A 549 -29.62 8.23 31.40
CA GLY A 549 -28.20 8.45 31.10
C GLY A 549 -27.76 7.95 29.71
N ASN A 550 -28.69 7.64 28.80
CA ASN A 550 -28.35 7.23 27.44
C ASN A 550 -28.11 8.45 26.55
N ASP A 551 -27.04 8.44 25.76
CA ASP A 551 -26.74 9.50 24.79
C ASP A 551 -27.68 9.42 23.57
N LEU A 552 -28.69 10.30 23.55
CA LEU A 552 -29.65 10.52 22.47
C LEU A 552 -29.01 11.12 21.21
N ASN A 553 -27.79 11.66 21.28
CA ASN A 553 -27.09 12.22 20.12
C ASN A 553 -26.32 11.13 19.33
N ARG A 554 -26.98 10.00 19.07
CA ARG A 554 -26.43 8.85 18.33
C ARG A 554 -27.41 8.36 17.25
N ASP A 555 -26.86 7.92 16.13
CA ASP A 555 -27.61 7.29 15.04
C ASP A 555 -27.76 5.77 15.25
N PHE A 556 -26.84 5.16 16.00
CA PHE A 556 -26.77 3.72 16.23
C PHE A 556 -26.64 3.37 17.72
N ASN A 557 -26.96 2.11 18.04
CA ASN A 557 -26.71 1.56 19.36
C ASN A 557 -25.21 1.57 19.68
N PRO A 558 -24.81 1.86 20.93
CA PRO A 558 -23.41 1.75 21.35
C PRO A 558 -22.87 0.34 21.13
N VAL A 559 -21.70 0.25 20.50
CA VAL A 559 -21.00 -1.03 20.30
C VAL A 559 -20.46 -1.53 21.64
N VAL A 560 -20.86 -2.73 22.04
CA VAL A 560 -20.50 -3.29 23.35
C VAL A 560 -19.21 -4.10 23.24
N LYS A 561 -18.14 -3.63 23.90
CA LYS A 561 -16.87 -4.38 24.00
C LYS A 561 -17.10 -5.69 24.76
N LYS A 562 -16.78 -6.82 24.12
CA LYS A 562 -16.86 -8.15 24.75
C LYS A 562 -15.65 -8.39 25.66
N GLU A 563 -15.82 -9.24 26.66
CA GLU A 563 -14.71 -9.68 27.52
C GLU A 563 -13.66 -10.45 26.71
N LYS A 564 -12.38 -10.20 27.01
CA LYS A 564 -11.26 -10.84 26.32
C LYS A 564 -11.07 -12.25 26.86
N GLN A 565 -11.08 -13.24 25.96
CA GLN A 565 -10.81 -14.64 26.33
C GLN A 565 -9.35 -15.01 26.05
N ALA A 566 -8.77 -15.78 26.96
CA ALA A 566 -7.43 -16.32 26.79
C ALA A 566 -7.38 -17.37 25.68
N TYR A 567 -6.22 -17.51 25.04
CA TYR A 567 -5.96 -18.61 24.11
C TYR A 567 -5.81 -19.91 24.91
N ALA A 568 -6.82 -20.79 24.84
CA ALA A 568 -6.80 -22.05 25.58
C ALA A 568 -5.69 -22.97 25.04
N GLN A 569 -4.79 -23.42 25.92
CA GLN A 569 -3.79 -24.51 25.73
C GLN A 569 -3.28 -24.69 24.28
N SER A 570 -2.86 -23.60 23.64
CA SER A 570 -2.30 -23.59 22.28
C SER A 570 -0.83 -23.23 22.38
N ASP A 571 0.02 -23.91 21.61
CA ASP A 571 1.42 -23.50 21.52
C ASP A 571 1.55 -22.10 20.86
N LEU A 572 2.69 -21.43 21.08
CA LEU A 572 2.92 -20.08 20.56
C LEU A 572 2.85 -20.01 19.03
N LYS A 573 3.16 -21.11 18.32
CA LYS A 573 3.07 -21.14 16.87
C LYS A 573 1.60 -21.01 16.43
N HIS A 574 0.66 -21.70 17.08
CA HIS A 574 -0.77 -21.57 16.81
C HIS A 574 -1.29 -20.15 17.07
N ILE A 575 -0.87 -19.54 18.18
CA ILE A 575 -1.30 -18.18 18.55
C ILE A 575 -0.81 -17.17 17.51
N ALA A 576 0.45 -17.26 17.08
CA ALA A 576 1.01 -16.40 16.05
C ALA A 576 0.19 -16.44 14.74
N LEU A 577 -0.26 -17.64 14.32
CA LEU A 577 -1.12 -17.80 13.15
C LEU A 577 -2.55 -17.29 13.39
N ALA A 578 -3.11 -17.51 14.58
CA ALA A 578 -4.45 -17.07 14.92
C ALA A 578 -4.59 -15.53 14.92
N VAL A 579 -3.56 -14.81 15.39
CA VAL A 579 -3.51 -13.33 15.35
C VAL A 579 -3.53 -12.81 13.91
N ARG A 580 -2.86 -13.52 12.98
CA ARG A 580 -2.82 -13.16 11.56
C ARG A 580 -4.16 -13.31 10.82
N LEU A 581 -5.00 -14.24 11.28
CA LEU A 581 -6.28 -14.61 10.66
C LEU A 581 -7.46 -13.70 11.04
N ASN A 582 -7.21 -12.45 11.43
CA ASN A 582 -8.30 -11.51 11.67
C ASN A 582 -9.14 -11.25 10.40
N SER A 583 -10.41 -10.92 10.61
CA SER A 583 -11.39 -10.66 9.57
C SER A 583 -11.78 -9.17 9.47
N ILE A 584 -10.99 -8.26 10.04
CA ILE A 584 -11.28 -6.81 10.09
C ILE A 584 -11.65 -6.26 8.70
N GLY A 585 -10.80 -6.51 7.69
CA GLY A 585 -11.04 -6.03 6.32
C GLY A 585 -12.25 -6.68 5.64
N ARG A 586 -12.55 -7.95 5.97
CA ARG A 586 -13.71 -8.68 5.45
C ARG A 586 -15.00 -8.10 6.02
N ILE A 587 -15.05 -7.92 7.35
CA ILE A 587 -16.22 -7.36 8.04
C ILE A 587 -16.43 -5.89 7.66
N ALA A 588 -15.37 -5.07 7.55
CA ALA A 588 -15.49 -3.70 7.07
C ALA A 588 -16.07 -3.62 5.63
N ASN A 589 -15.68 -4.53 4.73
CA ASN A 589 -16.29 -4.64 3.42
C ASN A 589 -17.75 -5.11 3.49
N ALA A 590 -18.10 -6.00 4.43
CA ALA A 590 -19.47 -6.45 4.65
C ALA A 590 -20.38 -5.33 5.16
N ILE A 591 -19.91 -4.51 6.12
CA ILE A 591 -20.56 -3.26 6.56
C ILE A 591 -20.83 -2.39 5.34
N GLY A 592 -19.81 -2.16 4.50
CA GLY A 592 -19.97 -1.44 3.24
C GLY A 592 -21.05 -1.99 2.32
N ARG A 593 -21.02 -3.31 2.08
CA ARG A 593 -22.00 -3.99 1.22
C ARG A 593 -23.43 -3.85 1.75
N VAL A 594 -23.65 -4.14 3.02
CA VAL A 594 -24.98 -4.11 3.65
C VAL A 594 -25.50 -2.69 3.77
N ASN A 595 -24.68 -1.76 4.27
CA ASN A 595 -25.06 -0.35 4.43
C ASN A 595 -25.41 0.30 3.08
N CYS A 596 -24.67 -0.02 2.03
CA CYS A 596 -24.86 0.60 0.72
C CYS A 596 -25.90 -0.10 -0.17
N ALA A 597 -26.38 -1.29 0.24
CA ALA A 597 -27.45 -2.00 -0.47
C ALA A 597 -28.79 -1.28 -0.36
N GLN A 598 -29.51 -1.24 -1.48
CA GLN A 598 -30.82 -0.62 -1.63
C GLN A 598 -31.90 -1.71 -1.78
N PRO A 599 -33.13 -1.47 -1.29
CA PRO A 599 -34.24 -2.37 -1.54
C PRO A 599 -34.50 -2.50 -3.05
N ASN A 600 -35.05 -3.64 -3.48
CA ASN A 600 -35.50 -3.80 -4.86
C ASN A 600 -36.65 -2.80 -5.13
N PRO A 601 -36.51 -1.84 -6.07
CA PRO A 601 -37.55 -0.86 -6.34
C PRO A 601 -38.82 -1.48 -6.92
N GLU A 602 -38.73 -2.68 -7.50
CA GLU A 602 -39.88 -3.43 -8.03
C GLU A 602 -40.60 -4.29 -6.98
N ALA A 603 -40.01 -4.46 -5.78
CA ALA A 603 -40.65 -5.18 -4.69
C ALA A 603 -41.77 -4.34 -4.06
N ASP A 604 -42.73 -4.99 -3.42
CA ASP A 604 -43.81 -4.29 -2.73
C ASP A 604 -43.29 -3.51 -1.50
N VAL A 605 -44.09 -2.55 -1.02
CA VAL A 605 -43.69 -1.68 0.10
C VAL A 605 -43.39 -2.48 1.38
N LYS A 606 -44.07 -3.61 1.62
CA LYS A 606 -43.84 -4.44 2.82
C LYS A 606 -42.50 -5.15 2.73
N ASP A 607 -42.15 -5.67 1.57
CA ASP A 607 -40.87 -6.32 1.32
C ASP A 607 -39.71 -5.31 1.38
N GLN A 608 -39.91 -4.10 0.86
CA GLN A 608 -38.93 -3.02 1.01
C GLN A 608 -38.72 -2.65 2.48
N GLN A 609 -39.80 -2.52 3.26
CA GLN A 609 -39.73 -2.25 4.70
C GLN A 609 -39.08 -3.41 5.48
N TYR A 610 -39.39 -4.65 5.12
CA TYR A 610 -38.78 -5.84 5.71
C TYR A 610 -37.27 -5.86 5.44
N PHE A 611 -36.85 -5.57 4.20
CA PHE A 611 -35.45 -5.46 3.84
C PHE A 611 -34.73 -4.41 4.70
N LEU A 612 -35.31 -3.22 4.87
CA LEU A 612 -34.71 -2.16 5.69
C LEU A 612 -34.58 -2.57 7.17
N LYS A 613 -35.59 -3.25 7.73
CA LYS A 613 -35.54 -3.77 9.10
C LYS A 613 -34.47 -4.86 9.26
N PHE A 614 -34.41 -5.80 8.31
CA PHE A 614 -33.41 -6.86 8.29
C PHE A 614 -31.99 -6.29 8.17
N LYS A 615 -31.79 -5.33 7.26
CA LYS A 615 -30.55 -4.57 7.10
C LYS A 615 -30.12 -3.93 8.42
N SER A 616 -31.02 -3.23 9.12
CA SER A 616 -30.72 -2.59 10.39
C SER A 616 -30.21 -3.59 11.45
N GLY A 617 -30.91 -4.72 11.64
CA GLY A 617 -30.48 -5.74 12.61
C GLY A 617 -29.15 -6.42 12.24
N LEU A 618 -28.90 -6.60 10.94
CA LEU A 618 -27.63 -7.12 10.45
C LEU A 618 -26.47 -6.13 10.67
N MET A 619 -26.71 -4.82 10.55
CA MET A 619 -25.70 -3.79 10.80
C MET A 619 -25.21 -3.80 12.25
N ASP A 620 -26.11 -3.94 13.23
CA ASP A 620 -25.73 -4.05 14.65
C ASP A 620 -24.81 -5.27 14.89
N THR A 621 -25.14 -6.41 14.27
CA THR A 621 -24.32 -7.62 14.31
C THR A 621 -22.94 -7.40 13.68
N LEU A 622 -22.88 -6.67 12.56
CA LEU A 622 -21.63 -6.36 11.87
C LEU A 622 -20.74 -5.37 12.65
N PHE A 623 -21.32 -4.40 13.35
CA PHE A 623 -20.56 -3.49 14.22
C PHE A 623 -19.93 -4.23 15.39
N ASP A 624 -20.69 -5.08 16.08
CA ASP A 624 -20.17 -5.95 17.14
C ASP A 624 -19.09 -6.90 16.59
N SER A 625 -19.31 -7.48 15.41
CA SER A 625 -18.34 -8.35 14.75
C SER A 625 -17.03 -7.64 14.42
N LEU A 626 -17.09 -6.39 13.94
CA LEU A 626 -15.90 -5.61 13.65
C LEU A 626 -15.11 -5.31 14.93
N GLN A 627 -15.79 -4.95 16.02
CA GLN A 627 -15.15 -4.73 17.32
C GLN A 627 -14.45 -5.99 17.84
N ILE A 628 -15.10 -7.15 17.76
CA ILE A 628 -14.50 -8.45 18.15
C ILE A 628 -13.23 -8.70 17.35
N GLU A 629 -13.24 -8.45 16.04
CA GLU A 629 -12.09 -8.67 15.17
C GLU A 629 -10.95 -7.65 15.38
N VAL A 630 -11.26 -6.40 15.72
CA VAL A 630 -10.24 -5.40 16.10
C VAL A 630 -9.52 -5.80 17.39
N ASP A 631 -10.22 -6.44 18.33
CA ASP A 631 -9.66 -6.98 19.57
C ASP A 631 -9.13 -8.42 19.42
N SER A 632 -9.17 -9.03 18.23
CA SER A 632 -8.71 -10.40 17.99
C SER A 632 -7.21 -10.66 18.23
N PRO A 633 -6.31 -9.65 18.19
CA PRO A 633 -4.94 -9.82 18.68
C PRO A 633 -4.86 -9.86 20.21
N LYS A 634 -5.93 -9.46 20.91
CA LYS A 634 -6.01 -9.39 22.36
C LYS A 634 -6.93 -10.44 22.98
N SER A 635 -7.62 -11.23 22.15
CA SER A 635 -8.62 -12.21 22.54
C SER A 635 -8.61 -13.40 21.58
N ALA A 636 -8.80 -14.61 22.12
CA ALA A 636 -8.96 -15.81 21.30
C ALA A 636 -10.29 -15.86 20.54
N THR A 637 -11.29 -15.08 20.98
CA THR A 637 -12.61 -15.02 20.35
C THR A 637 -12.58 -14.45 18.94
N ARG A 638 -13.46 -14.97 18.10
CA ARG A 638 -13.73 -14.48 16.74
C ARG A 638 -15.21 -14.17 16.59
N TYR A 639 -15.57 -13.36 15.60
CA TYR A 639 -16.99 -13.02 15.40
C TYR A 639 -17.86 -14.27 15.16
N THR A 640 -17.30 -15.32 14.55
CA THR A 640 -17.98 -16.59 14.28
C THR A 640 -18.40 -17.34 15.54
N ASP A 641 -17.74 -17.08 16.67
CA ASP A 641 -18.09 -17.72 17.95
C ASP A 641 -19.42 -17.18 18.50
N TYR A 642 -19.78 -15.95 18.13
CA TYR A 642 -21.02 -15.29 18.53
C TYR A 642 -22.08 -15.29 17.42
N TYR A 643 -21.65 -15.26 16.15
CA TYR A 643 -22.53 -15.08 14.99
C TYR A 643 -22.23 -16.10 13.89
N GLN A 644 -22.50 -17.39 14.17
CA GLN A 644 -22.18 -18.51 13.28
C GLN A 644 -22.83 -18.42 11.89
N ASP A 645 -24.05 -17.86 11.81
CA ASP A 645 -24.79 -17.72 10.56
C ASP A 645 -24.45 -16.45 9.75
N LEU A 646 -23.62 -15.55 10.28
CA LEU A 646 -23.36 -14.25 9.65
C LEU A 646 -22.82 -14.41 8.23
N ASP A 647 -21.85 -15.31 8.02
CA ASP A 647 -21.26 -15.56 6.70
C ASP A 647 -22.32 -16.00 5.67
N LYS A 648 -23.23 -16.89 6.09
CA LYS A 648 -24.33 -17.37 5.24
C LYS A 648 -25.34 -16.25 4.93
N GLN A 649 -25.61 -15.36 5.89
CA GLN A 649 -26.47 -14.19 5.66
C GLN A 649 -25.86 -13.21 4.65
N LEU A 650 -24.53 -13.03 4.70
CA LEU A 650 -23.79 -12.15 3.79
C LEU A 650 -23.69 -12.70 2.35
N GLU A 651 -23.92 -13.99 2.13
CA GLU A 651 -23.99 -14.60 0.78
C GLU A 651 -25.29 -14.26 0.03
N SER A 652 -26.26 -13.63 0.69
CA SER A 652 -27.54 -13.22 0.10
C SER A 652 -27.35 -12.37 -1.17
N PRO A 653 -28.04 -12.69 -2.28
CA PRO A 653 -28.03 -11.85 -3.48
C PRO A 653 -28.45 -10.40 -3.24
N ALA A 654 -29.24 -10.14 -2.20
CA ALA A 654 -29.72 -8.80 -1.84
C ALA A 654 -28.61 -7.82 -1.46
N PHE A 655 -27.42 -8.31 -1.09
CA PHE A 655 -26.26 -7.48 -0.72
C PHE A 655 -25.13 -7.50 -1.77
N LYS A 656 -25.35 -8.12 -2.93
CA LYS A 656 -24.37 -8.11 -4.02
C LYS A 656 -24.29 -6.71 -4.63
N LEU A 657 -23.12 -6.11 -4.54
CA LEU A 657 -22.83 -4.78 -5.09
C LEU A 657 -21.58 -4.87 -5.97
N PRO A 658 -21.68 -4.52 -7.27
CA PRO A 658 -20.56 -4.65 -8.20
C PRO A 658 -19.30 -3.90 -7.76
N PHE A 659 -19.44 -2.74 -7.09
CA PHE A 659 -18.30 -2.02 -6.51
C PHE A 659 -17.37 -2.93 -5.70
N PHE A 660 -17.92 -3.71 -4.77
CA PHE A 660 -17.11 -4.56 -3.90
C PHE A 660 -16.64 -5.85 -4.59
N ASP A 661 -17.33 -6.28 -5.64
CA ASP A 661 -16.98 -7.48 -6.42
C ASP A 661 -15.84 -7.19 -7.41
N PHE A 662 -15.78 -5.97 -7.96
CA PHE A 662 -14.85 -5.61 -9.03
C PHE A 662 -13.76 -4.60 -8.65
N LYS A 663 -13.81 -3.92 -7.48
CA LYS A 663 -12.75 -2.97 -7.07
C LYS A 663 -11.35 -3.58 -6.95
N GLN A 664 -11.23 -4.91 -6.95
CA GLN A 664 -9.95 -5.63 -6.97
C GLN A 664 -9.64 -6.31 -8.31
N ASP A 665 -10.55 -6.27 -9.29
CA ASP A 665 -10.35 -6.88 -10.61
C ASP A 665 -9.29 -6.10 -11.42
N GLU A 666 -8.33 -6.81 -12.02
CA GLU A 666 -7.23 -6.19 -12.79
C GLU A 666 -7.68 -5.56 -14.11
N ARG A 667 -8.87 -5.92 -14.61
CA ARG A 667 -9.44 -5.39 -15.85
C ARG A 667 -10.08 -4.01 -15.66
N VAL A 668 -10.51 -3.68 -14.45
CA VAL A 668 -11.11 -2.38 -14.12
C VAL A 668 -10.11 -1.26 -14.37
N PHE A 669 -10.54 -0.28 -15.16
CA PHE A 669 -9.81 0.85 -15.73
C PHE A 669 -8.54 0.51 -16.51
N ASN A 670 -8.41 -0.76 -16.93
CA ASN A 670 -7.41 -1.23 -17.87
C ASN A 670 -8.05 -1.52 -19.22
N SER A 671 -9.04 -2.42 -19.23
CA SER A 671 -9.82 -2.80 -20.41
C SER A 671 -11.31 -2.46 -20.30
N ALA A 672 -11.80 -2.20 -19.09
CA ALA A 672 -13.22 -2.01 -18.82
C ALA A 672 -13.46 -0.92 -17.75
N PRO A 673 -14.56 -0.16 -17.81
CA PRO A 673 -15.01 0.64 -16.67
C PRO A 673 -15.43 -0.25 -15.49
N MET A 674 -15.53 0.33 -14.30
CA MET A 674 -16.07 -0.38 -13.13
C MET A 674 -17.59 -0.54 -13.28
N PRO A 675 -18.15 -1.76 -13.13
CA PRO A 675 -19.59 -1.93 -13.15
C PRO A 675 -20.24 -1.26 -11.94
N VAL A 676 -21.45 -0.72 -12.16
CA VAL A 676 -22.28 -0.09 -11.12
C VAL A 676 -23.63 -0.81 -11.00
N ALA A 677 -24.22 -0.80 -9.80
CA ALA A 677 -25.55 -1.38 -9.60
C ALA A 677 -26.64 -0.56 -10.30
N GLN A 678 -27.71 -1.22 -10.76
CA GLN A 678 -28.84 -0.56 -11.40
C GLN A 678 -29.63 0.33 -10.41
N ASN A 679 -29.81 -0.13 -9.18
CA ASN A 679 -30.64 0.54 -8.16
C ASN A 679 -29.93 1.70 -7.45
N GLY A 680 -28.75 2.12 -7.92
CA GLY A 680 -28.01 3.28 -7.42
C GLY A 680 -27.53 3.18 -5.97
N SER A 681 -26.26 2.82 -5.77
CA SER A 681 -25.61 2.84 -4.45
C SER A 681 -24.75 4.10 -4.24
N VAL A 682 -24.55 4.53 -3.00
CA VAL A 682 -23.65 5.67 -2.66
C VAL A 682 -22.21 5.38 -3.11
N VAL A 683 -21.74 4.15 -2.93
CA VAL A 683 -20.40 3.72 -3.38
C VAL A 683 -20.27 3.66 -4.91
N ASP A 684 -21.38 3.65 -5.65
CA ASP A 684 -21.40 3.63 -7.11
C ASP A 684 -21.37 5.04 -7.72
N ILE A 685 -21.47 6.12 -6.92
CA ILE A 685 -21.50 7.50 -7.42
C ILE A 685 -20.19 7.82 -8.16
N LEU A 686 -19.04 7.71 -7.51
CA LEU A 686 -17.76 8.01 -8.16
C LEU A 686 -17.47 7.09 -9.36
N PRO A 687 -17.65 5.75 -9.26
CA PRO A 687 -17.52 4.87 -10.42
C PRO A 687 -18.39 5.28 -11.61
N ARG A 688 -19.62 5.77 -11.38
CA ARG A 688 -20.52 6.22 -12.46
C ARG A 688 -19.94 7.42 -13.21
N TYR A 689 -19.49 8.45 -12.49
CA TYR A 689 -18.87 9.65 -13.10
C TYR A 689 -17.52 9.34 -13.76
N ILE A 690 -16.66 8.56 -13.10
CA ILE A 690 -15.36 8.16 -13.64
C ILE A 690 -15.53 7.33 -14.91
N SER A 691 -16.48 6.39 -14.95
CA SER A 691 -16.71 5.55 -16.12
C SER A 691 -17.19 6.33 -17.35
N GLN A 692 -17.82 7.50 -17.17
CA GLN A 692 -18.19 8.40 -18.27
C GLN A 692 -16.99 9.16 -18.84
N THR A 693 -15.94 9.39 -18.03
CA THR A 693 -14.75 10.16 -18.41
C THR A 693 -13.61 9.27 -18.88
N TRP A 694 -13.50 8.08 -18.28
CA TRP A 694 -12.42 7.13 -18.51
C TRP A 694 -12.36 6.68 -19.97
N GLN A 695 -11.13 6.59 -20.47
CA GLN A 695 -10.82 6.05 -21.79
C GLN A 695 -9.59 5.15 -21.67
N SER A 696 -9.52 4.10 -22.48
CA SER A 696 -8.36 3.22 -22.52
C SER A 696 -7.10 3.99 -22.93
N CYS A 697 -5.97 3.64 -22.33
CA CYS A 697 -4.68 4.24 -22.65
C CYS A 697 -4.15 3.70 -23.99
N GLU A 698 -3.88 4.62 -24.93
CA GLU A 698 -3.50 4.34 -26.32
C GLU A 698 -1.97 4.33 -26.53
N LEU A 699 -1.17 4.25 -25.46
CA LEU A 699 0.27 4.07 -25.61
C LEU A 699 0.59 2.77 -26.38
N ASN A 700 1.32 2.94 -27.50
CA ASN A 700 1.67 1.90 -28.45
C ASN A 700 2.95 1.15 -28.05
N GLN A 701 3.02 -0.15 -28.36
CA GLN A 701 4.17 -1.01 -28.08
C GLN A 701 4.91 -1.40 -29.37
N MET A 702 6.23 -1.29 -29.38
CA MET A 702 7.11 -1.83 -30.42
C MET A 702 7.65 -3.20 -30.03
N ARG A 703 8.21 -3.96 -30.99
CA ARG A 703 8.84 -5.26 -30.68
C ARG A 703 10.01 -5.04 -29.74
N VAL A 704 10.18 -5.92 -28.75
CA VAL A 704 11.35 -5.90 -27.86
C VAL A 704 12.65 -5.89 -28.66
N GLU A 705 12.73 -6.63 -29.77
CA GLU A 705 13.96 -6.68 -30.57
C GLU A 705 14.40 -5.35 -31.18
N GLN A 706 13.51 -4.36 -31.22
CA GLN A 706 13.83 -3.00 -31.66
C GLN A 706 14.62 -2.21 -30.62
N PHE A 707 14.71 -2.68 -29.37
CA PHE A 707 15.43 -2.02 -28.28
C PHE A 707 16.74 -2.71 -27.93
N GLY A 708 17.14 -3.74 -28.69
CA GLY A 708 18.40 -4.45 -28.48
C GLY A 708 19.62 -3.54 -28.50
N TYR A 709 19.55 -2.37 -29.14
CA TYR A 709 20.65 -1.40 -29.22
C TYR A 709 21.06 -0.77 -27.89
N LEU A 710 20.18 -0.73 -26.88
CA LEU A 710 20.42 0.11 -25.71
C LEU A 710 21.64 -0.34 -24.89
N LEU A 711 21.88 -1.65 -24.80
CA LEU A 711 23.01 -2.23 -24.06
C LEU A 711 23.80 -3.16 -24.96
N HIS A 712 25.02 -2.74 -25.33
CA HIS A 712 25.93 -3.49 -26.19
C HIS A 712 27.13 -4.05 -25.44
N LYS A 713 27.60 -5.21 -25.91
CA LYS A 713 28.85 -5.80 -25.43
C LYS A 713 30.02 -4.95 -25.88
N GLN A 714 30.99 -4.75 -24.99
CA GLN A 714 32.22 -4.07 -25.36
C GLN A 714 33.31 -5.12 -25.62
N GLU A 715 33.79 -5.19 -26.85
CA GLU A 715 34.88 -6.12 -27.20
C GLU A 715 36.17 -5.72 -26.47
N ASN A 716 36.82 -6.70 -25.84
CA ASN A 716 38.16 -6.60 -25.23
C ASN A 716 38.33 -5.75 -23.96
N VAL A 717 37.26 -5.48 -23.19
CA VAL A 717 37.36 -4.66 -21.96
C VAL A 717 37.62 -5.47 -20.68
N LEU A 718 37.23 -6.75 -20.66
CA LEU A 718 37.44 -7.65 -19.52
C LEU A 718 38.62 -8.61 -19.76
N ASP A 719 39.30 -9.01 -18.68
CA ASP A 719 40.21 -10.15 -18.71
C ASP A 719 39.45 -11.48 -18.91
N GLU A 720 40.14 -12.53 -19.32
CA GLU A 720 39.52 -13.82 -19.65
C GLU A 720 38.82 -14.49 -18.45
N ALA A 721 39.35 -14.35 -17.22
CA ALA A 721 38.72 -14.93 -16.05
C ALA A 721 37.39 -14.22 -15.72
N SER A 722 37.38 -12.88 -15.79
CA SER A 722 36.19 -12.05 -15.64
C SER A 722 35.14 -12.36 -16.73
N LYS A 723 35.56 -12.53 -17.99
CA LYS A 723 34.66 -12.91 -19.09
C LYS A 723 34.01 -14.27 -18.83
N VAL A 724 34.77 -15.29 -18.43
CA VAL A 724 34.23 -16.63 -18.12
C VAL A 724 33.20 -16.53 -17.00
N THR A 725 33.50 -15.75 -15.96
CA THR A 725 32.63 -15.55 -14.80
C THR A 725 31.31 -14.89 -15.20
N VAL A 726 31.37 -13.78 -15.93
CA VAL A 726 30.19 -13.05 -16.43
C VAL A 726 29.33 -13.93 -17.34
N ASN A 727 29.96 -14.67 -18.26
CA ASN A 727 29.27 -15.58 -19.18
C ASN A 727 28.53 -16.70 -18.43
N GLN A 728 29.19 -17.32 -17.45
CA GLN A 728 28.59 -18.39 -16.66
C GLN A 728 27.44 -17.86 -15.80
N LEU A 729 27.61 -16.70 -15.16
CA LEU A 729 26.57 -16.06 -14.37
C LEU A 729 25.36 -15.67 -15.24
N ALA A 730 25.60 -15.05 -16.41
CA ALA A 730 24.54 -14.71 -17.35
C ALA A 730 23.73 -15.95 -17.77
N LYS A 731 24.42 -17.06 -18.05
CA LYS A 731 23.79 -18.34 -18.42
C LYS A 731 22.91 -18.88 -17.30
N ASN A 732 23.40 -18.86 -16.05
CA ASN A 732 22.64 -19.30 -14.88
C ASN A 732 21.38 -18.45 -14.66
N ILE A 733 21.53 -17.13 -14.68
CA ILE A 733 20.44 -16.16 -14.52
C ILE A 733 19.36 -16.36 -15.59
N LEU A 734 19.77 -16.49 -16.86
CA LEU A 734 18.83 -16.72 -17.97
C LEU A 734 18.11 -18.05 -17.84
N GLN A 735 18.80 -19.10 -17.37
CA GLN A 735 18.18 -20.40 -17.14
C GLN A 735 17.11 -20.31 -16.06
N GLN A 736 17.44 -19.74 -14.90
CA GLN A 736 16.52 -19.53 -13.79
C GLN A 736 15.28 -18.73 -14.23
N TYR A 737 15.48 -17.58 -14.86
CA TYR A 737 14.37 -16.75 -15.36
C TYR A 737 13.47 -17.51 -16.35
N ASN A 738 14.07 -18.23 -17.31
CA ASN A 738 13.31 -19.00 -18.29
C ASN A 738 12.54 -20.16 -17.67
N ASP A 739 13.05 -20.75 -16.59
CA ASP A 739 12.35 -21.82 -15.88
C ASP A 739 11.13 -21.26 -15.12
N THR A 740 11.26 -20.10 -14.47
CA THR A 740 10.11 -19.39 -13.90
C THR A 740 9.04 -19.07 -14.94
N VAL A 741 9.44 -18.56 -16.12
CA VAL A 741 8.51 -18.29 -17.23
C VAL A 741 7.79 -19.58 -17.68
N LYS A 742 8.51 -20.69 -17.84
CA LYS A 742 7.91 -21.97 -18.23
C LYS A 742 6.90 -22.47 -17.19
N THR A 743 7.21 -22.35 -15.91
CA THR A 743 6.30 -22.76 -14.84
C THR A 743 5.04 -21.91 -14.85
N ALA A 744 5.16 -20.57 -14.93
CA ALA A 744 4.02 -19.66 -15.01
C ALA A 744 3.12 -19.96 -16.24
N ILE A 745 3.70 -20.32 -17.39
CA ILE A 745 2.94 -20.71 -18.58
C ILE A 745 2.23 -22.06 -18.37
N ARG A 746 2.91 -23.05 -17.79
CA ARG A 746 2.36 -24.40 -17.57
C ARG A 746 1.14 -24.40 -16.67
N GLU A 747 1.14 -23.55 -15.65
CA GLU A 747 0.06 -23.56 -14.66
C GLU A 747 -1.22 -22.88 -15.17
N GLY A 748 -1.14 -22.03 -16.21
CA GLY A 748 -2.24 -21.63 -17.12
C GLY A 748 -3.43 -20.85 -16.54
N ASN A 749 -3.79 -21.08 -15.28
CA ASN A 749 -4.97 -20.64 -14.53
C ASN A 749 -4.63 -20.21 -13.09
N SER A 750 -3.35 -20.10 -12.71
CA SER A 750 -2.94 -19.64 -11.37
C SER A 750 -3.37 -18.20 -11.13
N ASP A 751 -3.60 -17.84 -9.86
CA ASP A 751 -3.89 -16.46 -9.44
C ASP A 751 -2.80 -15.51 -9.99
N PRO A 752 -3.16 -14.44 -10.73
CA PRO A 752 -2.23 -13.42 -11.19
C PRO A 752 -1.28 -12.89 -10.10
N LYS A 753 -1.72 -12.86 -8.84
CA LYS A 753 -0.89 -12.48 -7.69
C LYS A 753 0.25 -13.46 -7.44
N GLN A 754 -0.03 -14.77 -7.44
CA GLN A 754 0.99 -15.81 -7.28
C GLN A 754 2.04 -15.75 -8.39
N VAL A 755 1.60 -15.53 -9.64
CA VAL A 755 2.52 -15.37 -10.78
C VAL A 755 3.43 -14.17 -10.56
N LYS A 756 2.88 -13.01 -10.18
CA LYS A 756 3.65 -11.79 -9.90
C LYS A 756 4.66 -12.01 -8.76
N GLN A 757 4.23 -12.64 -7.67
CA GLN A 757 5.09 -12.94 -6.52
C GLN A 757 6.26 -13.84 -6.88
N ARG A 758 6.02 -14.90 -7.68
CA ARG A 758 7.08 -15.80 -8.14
C ARG A 758 8.13 -15.09 -9.00
N PHE A 759 7.70 -14.16 -9.86
CA PHE A 759 8.64 -13.32 -10.62
C PHE A 759 9.44 -12.40 -9.70
N ALA A 760 8.80 -11.74 -8.74
CA ALA A 760 9.49 -10.88 -7.77
C ALA A 760 10.57 -11.66 -6.99
N GLN A 761 10.26 -12.87 -6.53
CA GLN A 761 11.22 -13.76 -5.87
C GLN A 761 12.39 -14.16 -6.77
N THR A 762 12.07 -14.53 -8.02
CA THR A 762 13.10 -14.84 -9.02
C THR A 762 14.04 -13.65 -9.21
N TYR A 763 13.51 -12.42 -9.27
CA TYR A 763 14.32 -11.21 -9.37
C TYR A 763 15.16 -10.95 -8.12
N SER A 764 14.62 -11.12 -6.92
CA SER A 764 15.37 -10.99 -5.66
C SER A 764 16.53 -11.97 -5.58
N SER A 765 16.30 -13.25 -5.88
CA SER A 765 17.35 -14.28 -5.93
C SER A 765 18.45 -13.94 -6.94
N ILE A 766 18.08 -13.43 -8.12
CA ILE A 766 19.05 -13.01 -9.14
C ILE A 766 19.86 -11.79 -8.66
N LYS A 767 19.22 -10.80 -8.02
CA LYS A 767 19.92 -9.64 -7.45
C LYS A 767 20.96 -10.09 -6.42
N GLU A 768 20.62 -11.02 -5.54
CA GLU A 768 21.54 -11.58 -4.54
C GLU A 768 22.73 -12.28 -5.20
N GLN A 769 22.49 -13.12 -6.22
CA GLN A 769 23.58 -13.75 -6.99
C GLN A 769 24.54 -12.73 -7.60
N ILE A 770 24.01 -11.63 -8.16
CA ILE A 770 24.82 -10.55 -8.75
C ILE A 770 25.63 -9.82 -7.67
N MET A 771 25.05 -9.59 -6.48
CA MET A 771 25.74 -8.96 -5.36
C MET A 771 26.86 -9.85 -4.83
N THR A 772 26.60 -11.13 -4.60
CA THR A 772 27.57 -12.12 -4.10
C THR A 772 28.73 -12.34 -5.06
N ALA A 773 28.50 -12.19 -6.37
CA ALA A 773 29.55 -12.28 -7.38
C ALA A 773 30.58 -11.13 -7.32
N GLN A 774 30.36 -10.08 -6.52
CA GLN A 774 31.27 -8.95 -6.30
C GLN A 774 31.86 -8.36 -7.60
N LEU A 775 31.04 -8.29 -8.65
CA LEU A 775 31.49 -7.87 -9.98
C LEU A 775 31.93 -6.40 -10.00
N SER A 776 33.00 -6.12 -10.76
CA SER A 776 33.41 -4.74 -11.08
C SER A 776 32.30 -4.01 -11.87
N SER A 777 32.37 -2.67 -11.92
CA SER A 777 31.37 -1.89 -12.65
C SER A 777 31.28 -2.30 -14.13
N THR A 778 32.43 -2.51 -14.77
CA THR A 778 32.54 -2.94 -16.17
C THR A 778 32.01 -4.36 -16.37
N ALA A 779 32.27 -5.28 -15.45
CA ALA A 779 31.73 -6.63 -15.52
C ALA A 779 30.20 -6.66 -15.37
N LYS A 780 29.62 -5.75 -14.56
CA LYS A 780 28.18 -5.55 -14.48
C LYS A 780 27.59 -4.98 -15.77
N ASP A 781 28.28 -4.05 -16.43
CA ASP A 781 27.86 -3.50 -17.72
C ASP A 781 27.81 -4.61 -18.78
N GLU A 782 28.84 -5.45 -18.84
CA GLU A 782 28.89 -6.60 -19.76
C GLU A 782 27.82 -7.67 -19.43
N LEU A 783 27.58 -7.94 -18.15
CA LEU A 783 26.48 -8.81 -17.71
C LEU A 783 25.12 -8.27 -18.17
N ALA A 784 24.85 -6.99 -17.92
CA ALA A 784 23.61 -6.33 -18.33
C ALA A 784 23.42 -6.41 -19.85
N ALA A 785 24.46 -6.12 -20.63
CA ALA A 785 24.45 -6.26 -22.08
C ALA A 785 24.16 -7.70 -22.53
N HIS A 786 24.80 -8.70 -21.91
CA HIS A 786 24.55 -10.12 -22.19
C HIS A 786 23.09 -10.51 -21.97
N LEU A 787 22.51 -10.14 -20.83
CA LEU A 787 21.12 -10.41 -20.49
C LEU A 787 20.17 -9.66 -21.43
N TRP A 788 20.42 -8.37 -21.66
CA TRP A 788 19.63 -7.50 -22.52
C TRP A 788 19.56 -8.04 -23.95
N GLN A 789 20.72 -8.31 -24.57
CA GLN A 789 20.80 -8.83 -25.93
C GLN A 789 20.09 -10.18 -26.06
N LYS A 790 20.15 -11.04 -25.04
CA LYS A 790 19.43 -12.32 -25.10
C LYS A 790 17.92 -12.14 -25.05
N GLN A 791 17.41 -11.22 -24.22
CA GLN A 791 15.97 -10.94 -24.11
C GLN A 791 15.40 -10.22 -25.34
N HIS A 792 16.21 -9.37 -25.99
CA HIS A 792 15.81 -8.59 -27.16
C HIS A 792 16.29 -9.23 -28.48
N GLY A 793 17.01 -10.34 -28.46
CA GLY A 793 17.50 -11.02 -29.67
C GLY A 793 16.49 -11.98 -30.34
N ASN A 794 15.35 -12.25 -29.70
CA ASN A 794 14.41 -13.29 -30.12
C ASN A 794 13.31 -12.77 -31.06
N ASP A 795 13.33 -13.18 -32.34
CA ASP A 795 12.28 -12.88 -33.33
C ASP A 795 11.12 -13.91 -33.32
N SER A 796 10.96 -14.69 -32.23
CA SER A 796 9.95 -15.76 -32.17
C SER A 796 8.53 -15.26 -32.44
N GLU A 797 8.19 -14.04 -32.00
CA GLU A 797 6.85 -13.48 -32.20
C GLU A 797 6.53 -13.24 -33.69
N SER A 798 7.46 -12.64 -34.45
CA SER A 798 7.26 -12.43 -35.89
C SER A 798 7.26 -13.75 -36.66
N GLN A 799 8.04 -14.73 -36.20
CA GLN A 799 8.00 -16.10 -36.74
C GLN A 799 6.65 -16.76 -36.45
N MET A 800 6.09 -16.64 -35.25
CA MET A 800 4.75 -17.17 -34.90
C MET A 800 3.68 -16.51 -35.77
N ARG A 801 3.70 -15.18 -35.90
CA ARG A 801 2.74 -14.43 -36.73
C ARG A 801 2.77 -14.88 -38.19
N ARG A 802 3.97 -15.00 -38.79
CA ARG A 802 4.15 -15.50 -40.16
C ARG A 802 3.58 -16.92 -40.31
N LYS A 803 3.86 -17.80 -39.34
CA LYS A 803 3.32 -19.16 -39.33
C LYS A 803 1.79 -19.19 -39.25
N CYS A 804 1.17 -18.33 -38.42
CA CYS A 804 -0.29 -18.21 -38.38
C CYS A 804 -0.87 -17.80 -39.75
N LEU A 805 -0.24 -16.83 -40.42
CA LEU A 805 -0.65 -16.40 -41.76
C LEU A 805 -0.42 -17.50 -42.81
N ASP A 806 0.70 -18.20 -42.77
CA ASP A 806 1.00 -19.29 -43.71
C ASP A 806 0.03 -20.46 -43.52
N ILE A 807 -0.38 -20.75 -42.28
CA ILE A 807 -1.45 -21.71 -41.98
C ILE A 807 -2.78 -21.23 -42.61
N CYS A 808 -3.17 -19.98 -42.38
CA CYS A 808 -4.37 -19.41 -43.02
C CYS A 808 -4.32 -19.53 -44.54
N ARG A 809 -3.19 -19.21 -45.17
CA ARG A 809 -3.03 -19.25 -46.64
C ARG A 809 -3.04 -20.67 -47.20
N HIS A 810 -2.45 -21.62 -46.50
CA HIS A 810 -2.35 -22.99 -46.98
C HIS A 810 -3.70 -23.69 -46.97
N PHE A 811 -4.44 -23.50 -45.90
CA PHE A 811 -5.69 -24.21 -45.68
C PHE A 811 -6.95 -23.43 -46.04
N ASP A 812 -6.80 -22.11 -46.19
CA ASP A 812 -7.84 -21.19 -46.61
C ASP A 812 -9.15 -21.31 -45.80
N PRO A 813 -9.08 -21.11 -44.47
CA PRO A 813 -10.21 -21.34 -43.57
C PRO A 813 -11.38 -20.38 -43.85
N THR A 814 -12.59 -20.85 -43.54
CA THR A 814 -13.84 -20.07 -43.66
C THR A 814 -14.24 -19.42 -42.32
N ILE A 815 -15.29 -18.61 -42.32
CA ILE A 815 -15.88 -17.99 -41.10
C ILE A 815 -16.81 -19.02 -40.43
N TYR A 816 -16.86 -19.03 -39.09
CA TYR A 816 -17.78 -19.88 -38.32
C TYR A 816 -18.57 -19.07 -37.31
N THR A 817 -19.86 -19.38 -37.16
CA THR A 817 -20.72 -18.65 -36.22
C THR A 817 -21.62 -19.54 -35.37
N TYR A 818 -21.86 -19.14 -34.12
CA TYR A 818 -22.72 -19.87 -33.19
C TYR A 818 -23.27 -18.96 -32.08
N GLN A 819 -24.37 -19.37 -31.46
CA GLN A 819 -24.95 -18.67 -30.32
C GLN A 819 -24.40 -19.27 -29.02
N LYS A 820 -23.94 -18.43 -28.09
CA LYS A 820 -23.54 -18.83 -26.74
C LYS A 820 -24.48 -18.20 -25.72
N SER A 821 -25.09 -19.03 -24.86
CA SER A 821 -26.02 -18.57 -23.82
C SER A 821 -25.31 -17.77 -22.72
N GLU A 822 -24.06 -18.13 -22.42
CA GLU A 822 -23.23 -17.46 -21.42
C GLU A 822 -21.81 -17.21 -21.96
N HIS A 823 -21.43 -15.95 -22.04
CA HIS A 823 -20.12 -15.48 -22.46
C HIS A 823 -19.54 -14.54 -21.41
N GLU A 824 -18.23 -14.67 -21.17
CA GLU A 824 -17.48 -13.76 -20.32
C GLU A 824 -16.76 -12.74 -21.19
N TYR A 825 -17.30 -11.53 -21.23
CA TYR A 825 -16.73 -10.41 -21.94
C TYR A 825 -15.51 -9.85 -21.17
N GLN A 826 -14.50 -9.37 -21.90
CA GLN A 826 -13.28 -8.75 -21.36
C GLN A 826 -13.44 -7.25 -21.05
N ARG A 827 -14.26 -6.53 -21.83
CA ARG A 827 -14.56 -5.09 -21.62
C ARG A 827 -15.86 -4.88 -20.85
N ASP A 828 -16.70 -5.90 -20.76
CA ASP A 828 -17.90 -5.90 -19.93
C ASP A 828 -17.79 -6.97 -18.85
N LEU A 829 -17.52 -6.51 -17.65
CA LEU A 829 -17.17 -7.41 -16.54
C LEU A 829 -18.39 -8.15 -15.97
N ARG A 830 -19.62 -7.86 -16.44
CA ARG A 830 -20.82 -8.59 -16.03
C ARG A 830 -20.77 -10.03 -16.56
N LYS A 831 -20.85 -11.00 -15.65
CA LYS A 831 -20.78 -12.43 -15.98
C LYS A 831 -22.09 -12.94 -16.60
N GLY A 832 -21.97 -14.00 -17.41
CA GLY A 832 -23.12 -14.79 -17.88
C GLY A 832 -24.01 -14.10 -18.93
N GLN A 833 -23.45 -13.23 -19.77
CA GLN A 833 -24.21 -12.53 -20.81
C GLN A 833 -24.24 -13.35 -22.10
N PRO A 834 -25.37 -13.43 -22.83
CA PRO A 834 -25.40 -14.13 -24.11
C PRO A 834 -24.56 -13.40 -25.17
N ALA A 835 -24.06 -14.15 -26.13
CA ALA A 835 -23.27 -13.63 -27.25
C ALA A 835 -23.55 -14.41 -28.53
N TYR A 836 -23.59 -13.70 -29.66
CA TYR A 836 -23.45 -14.34 -30.96
C TYR A 836 -21.96 -14.30 -31.35
N ILE A 837 -21.36 -15.48 -31.47
CA ILE A 837 -19.94 -15.61 -31.73
C ILE A 837 -19.69 -15.73 -33.23
N ILE A 838 -18.76 -14.92 -33.74
CA ILE A 838 -18.24 -15.00 -35.11
C ILE A 838 -16.73 -15.24 -35.00
N GLU A 839 -16.26 -16.41 -35.41
CA GLU A 839 -14.84 -16.73 -35.50
C GLU A 839 -14.37 -16.48 -36.94
N ALA A 840 -13.54 -15.44 -37.13
CA ALA A 840 -13.05 -15.04 -38.44
C ALA A 840 -11.52 -15.20 -38.52
N PRO A 841 -10.98 -15.95 -39.50
CA PRO A 841 -9.53 -16.16 -39.63
C PRO A 841 -8.78 -14.86 -39.93
N PHE A 842 -7.48 -14.81 -39.62
CA PHE A 842 -6.67 -13.62 -39.93
C PHE A 842 -6.65 -13.33 -41.42
N GLU A 843 -6.46 -14.36 -42.25
CA GLU A 843 -6.55 -14.27 -43.71
C GLU A 843 -7.43 -15.38 -44.29
N SER A 844 -8.11 -15.08 -45.41
CA SER A 844 -8.90 -16.05 -46.20
C SER A 844 -9.08 -15.54 -47.63
N SER A 845 -9.21 -16.44 -48.60
CA SER A 845 -9.48 -16.14 -50.01
C SER A 845 -10.94 -15.78 -50.28
N LEU A 846 -11.84 -15.96 -49.29
CA LEU A 846 -13.28 -15.65 -49.39
C LEU A 846 -13.56 -14.25 -49.98
N PHE A 847 -12.71 -13.27 -49.69
CA PHE A 847 -12.86 -11.88 -50.12
C PHE A 847 -11.81 -11.45 -51.16
N SER A 848 -11.09 -12.41 -51.75
CA SER A 848 -10.03 -12.14 -52.73
C SER A 848 -10.49 -11.34 -53.95
N ASN A 849 -11.75 -11.52 -54.38
CA ASN A 849 -12.36 -10.77 -55.48
C ASN A 849 -12.55 -9.27 -55.18
N GLN A 850 -12.37 -8.85 -53.93
CA GLN A 850 -12.43 -7.45 -53.48
C GLN A 850 -11.02 -6.89 -53.20
N ASP A 851 -9.95 -7.58 -53.64
CA ASP A 851 -8.55 -7.28 -53.32
C ASP A 851 -8.25 -7.25 -51.80
N ARG A 852 -9.07 -7.93 -50.99
CA ARG A 852 -8.97 -8.01 -49.52
C ARG A 852 -8.69 -9.44 -49.09
N ARG A 853 -7.55 -9.68 -48.44
CA ARG A 853 -7.22 -10.99 -47.82
C ARG A 853 -7.38 -10.97 -46.29
N ASP A 854 -7.52 -9.81 -45.68
CA ASP A 854 -7.59 -9.58 -44.23
C ASP A 854 -8.99 -9.85 -43.65
N CYS A 855 -9.41 -11.12 -43.69
CA CYS A 855 -10.76 -11.57 -43.35
C CYS A 855 -11.27 -11.02 -42.01
N ALA A 856 -10.52 -11.14 -40.91
CA ALA A 856 -10.95 -10.61 -39.61
C ALA A 856 -11.13 -9.07 -39.61
N THR A 857 -10.27 -8.31 -40.29
CA THR A 857 -10.40 -6.85 -40.40
C THR A 857 -11.66 -6.48 -41.19
N TYR A 858 -11.95 -7.20 -42.26
CA TYR A 858 -13.17 -7.01 -43.04
C TYR A 858 -14.43 -7.29 -42.21
N ILE A 859 -14.43 -8.35 -41.39
CA ILE A 859 -15.55 -8.66 -40.49
C ILE A 859 -15.75 -7.56 -39.43
N LYS A 860 -14.67 -7.03 -38.87
CA LYS A 860 -14.73 -5.86 -37.99
C LYS A 860 -15.40 -4.67 -38.69
N GLU A 861 -14.98 -4.34 -39.92
CA GLU A 861 -15.56 -3.22 -40.68
C GLU A 861 -17.06 -3.42 -40.95
N ILE A 862 -17.51 -4.64 -41.25
CA ILE A 862 -18.93 -4.96 -41.40
C ILE A 862 -19.69 -4.70 -40.10
N LEU A 863 -19.21 -5.25 -38.98
CA LEU A 863 -19.88 -5.09 -37.69
C LEU A 863 -19.93 -3.61 -37.26
N GLU A 864 -18.86 -2.86 -37.49
CA GLU A 864 -18.79 -1.42 -37.23
C GLU A 864 -19.74 -0.61 -38.12
N ALA A 865 -19.80 -0.92 -39.42
CA ALA A 865 -20.71 -0.27 -40.36
C ALA A 865 -22.19 -0.53 -40.01
N GLN A 866 -22.49 -1.69 -39.41
CA GLN A 866 -23.82 -2.06 -38.90
C GLN A 866 -24.07 -1.60 -37.46
N GLY A 867 -23.18 -0.81 -36.87
CA GLY A 867 -23.31 -0.27 -35.51
C GLY A 867 -23.39 -1.35 -34.41
N GLN A 868 -22.88 -2.56 -34.66
CA GLN A 868 -22.96 -3.67 -33.71
C GLN A 868 -21.98 -3.47 -32.54
N ASN A 869 -22.41 -3.85 -31.34
CA ASN A 869 -21.55 -3.86 -30.16
C ASN A 869 -20.89 -5.23 -30.01
N PHE A 870 -19.57 -5.31 -30.10
CA PHE A 870 -18.85 -6.58 -30.04
C PHE A 870 -17.50 -6.46 -29.33
N GLU A 871 -16.98 -7.61 -28.90
CA GLU A 871 -15.60 -7.74 -28.46
C GLU A 871 -14.82 -8.67 -29.38
N ALA A 872 -13.69 -8.18 -29.88
CA ALA A 872 -12.76 -8.98 -30.65
C ALA A 872 -11.66 -9.52 -29.74
N THR A 873 -11.57 -10.84 -29.63
CA THR A 873 -10.56 -11.53 -28.82
C THR A 873 -9.78 -12.51 -29.68
N LEU A 874 -8.51 -12.73 -29.33
CA LEU A 874 -7.70 -13.72 -30.01
C LEU A 874 -8.18 -15.14 -29.64
N HIS A 875 -8.41 -16.00 -30.64
CA HIS A 875 -8.79 -17.39 -30.33
C HIS A 875 -7.58 -18.15 -29.72
N PRO A 876 -7.79 -18.99 -28.69
CA PRO A 876 -6.69 -19.64 -27.99
C PRO A 876 -5.92 -20.68 -28.84
N THR A 877 -6.58 -21.36 -29.78
CA THR A 877 -6.00 -22.49 -30.55
C THR A 877 -6.06 -22.36 -32.07
N LYS A 878 -6.64 -21.27 -32.58
CA LYS A 878 -6.92 -21.08 -34.02
C LYS A 878 -6.39 -19.71 -34.46
N PRO A 879 -5.81 -19.56 -35.67
CA PRO A 879 -5.34 -18.27 -36.18
C PRO A 879 -6.51 -17.39 -36.65
N CYS A 880 -7.41 -17.08 -35.71
CA CYS A 880 -8.62 -16.31 -35.94
C CYS A 880 -8.89 -15.33 -34.80
N VAL A 881 -9.73 -14.35 -35.11
CA VAL A 881 -10.33 -13.44 -34.15
C VAL A 881 -11.73 -13.94 -33.86
N GLN A 882 -12.05 -14.08 -32.58
CA GLN A 882 -13.38 -14.36 -32.09
C GLN A 882 -14.08 -13.04 -31.75
N PHE A 883 -15.11 -12.71 -32.51
CA PHE A 883 -16.02 -11.60 -32.26
C PHE A 883 -17.19 -12.09 -31.43
N ALA A 884 -17.34 -11.59 -30.21
CA ALA A 884 -18.52 -11.80 -29.39
C ALA A 884 -19.46 -10.61 -29.55
N VAL A 885 -20.52 -10.77 -30.35
CA VAL A 885 -21.49 -9.72 -30.65
C VAL A 885 -22.61 -9.74 -29.61
N LYS A 886 -22.82 -8.61 -28.95
CA LYS A 886 -23.87 -8.39 -27.95
C LYS A 886 -25.17 -8.05 -28.65
N ASN A 887 -26.23 -8.80 -28.36
CA ASN A 887 -27.58 -8.55 -28.88
C ASN A 887 -27.59 -8.29 -30.38
N ILE A 888 -27.02 -9.21 -31.17
CA ILE A 888 -26.88 -9.05 -32.61
C ILE A 888 -28.21 -8.68 -33.28
N ASP A 889 -28.20 -7.64 -34.12
CA ASP A 889 -29.37 -7.23 -34.89
C ASP A 889 -29.82 -8.38 -35.82
N PRO A 890 -31.13 -8.67 -35.95
CA PRO A 890 -31.60 -9.74 -36.82
C PRO A 890 -31.12 -9.63 -38.28
N ASN A 891 -31.08 -8.43 -38.87
CA ASN A 891 -30.60 -8.23 -40.24
C ASN A 891 -29.09 -8.44 -40.33
N CYS A 892 -28.34 -8.01 -39.32
CA CYS A 892 -26.91 -8.29 -39.24
C CYS A 892 -26.66 -9.80 -39.07
N LYS A 893 -27.47 -10.51 -38.29
CA LYS A 893 -27.39 -11.95 -38.10
C LYS A 893 -27.60 -12.71 -39.42
N LEU A 894 -28.54 -12.28 -40.28
CA LEU A 894 -28.78 -12.86 -41.61
C LEU A 894 -27.51 -12.85 -42.49
N LEU A 895 -26.63 -11.85 -42.36
CA LEU A 895 -25.36 -11.80 -43.11
C LEU A 895 -24.43 -12.97 -42.77
N PHE A 896 -24.57 -13.53 -41.57
CA PHE A 896 -23.70 -14.58 -41.05
C PHE A 896 -24.39 -15.96 -40.96
N GLU A 897 -25.70 -16.04 -41.18
CA GLU A 897 -26.45 -17.30 -41.23
C GLU A 897 -25.87 -18.36 -42.19
N PRO A 898 -25.31 -18.02 -43.37
CA PRO A 898 -24.64 -19.00 -44.23
C PRO A 898 -23.45 -19.72 -43.57
N PHE A 899 -22.93 -19.16 -42.47
CA PHE A 899 -21.82 -19.69 -41.67
C PHE A 899 -22.29 -20.26 -40.32
N HIS A 900 -23.60 -20.47 -40.15
CA HIS A 900 -24.22 -21.03 -38.95
C HIS A 900 -24.39 -22.55 -39.10
N ASP A 901 -24.16 -23.30 -38.02
CA ASP A 901 -24.31 -24.77 -37.90
C ASP A 901 -23.12 -25.63 -38.44
N PRO A 902 -22.41 -26.38 -37.56
CA PRO A 902 -21.31 -27.26 -37.93
C PRO A 902 -21.70 -28.52 -38.74
N ASN A 903 -22.99 -28.85 -38.87
CA ASN A 903 -23.43 -30.03 -39.64
C ASN A 903 -23.60 -29.75 -41.15
N ILE A 904 -23.60 -28.48 -41.57
CA ILE A 904 -23.84 -28.06 -42.97
C ILE A 904 -22.59 -27.40 -43.59
N ALA A 905 -21.69 -26.85 -42.78
CA ALA A 905 -20.40 -26.30 -43.22
C ALA A 905 -19.47 -27.41 -43.76
N ARG A 906 -19.47 -27.62 -45.08
CA ARG A 906 -18.71 -28.68 -45.74
C ARG A 906 -17.19 -28.46 -45.63
N HIS A 907 -16.51 -29.33 -44.89
CA HIS A 907 -15.13 -29.81 -45.12
C HIS A 907 -13.96 -28.78 -45.15
N HIS A 908 -14.16 -27.52 -44.77
CA HIS A 908 -13.14 -26.46 -44.75
C HIS A 908 -13.16 -25.67 -43.43
N ASP A 909 -13.18 -26.40 -42.32
CA ASP A 909 -13.35 -25.86 -40.97
C ASP A 909 -12.19 -24.95 -40.54
N LEU A 910 -12.49 -23.99 -39.67
CA LEU A 910 -11.49 -23.23 -38.93
C LEU A 910 -10.45 -24.16 -38.30
N ILE A 911 -9.19 -23.96 -38.65
CA ILE A 911 -8.17 -24.92 -38.29
C ILE A 911 -7.72 -24.78 -36.85
N ASP A 912 -8.07 -25.79 -36.06
CA ASP A 912 -7.38 -26.04 -34.81
C ASP A 912 -5.95 -26.50 -35.11
N ILE A 913 -4.99 -25.77 -34.55
CA ILE A 913 -3.55 -26.01 -34.76
C ILE A 913 -3.15 -27.43 -34.38
N ASN A 914 -3.81 -28.06 -33.40
CA ASN A 914 -3.47 -29.42 -33.00
C ASN A 914 -3.92 -30.45 -34.03
N ILE A 915 -5.09 -30.23 -34.66
CA ILE A 915 -5.65 -31.11 -35.69
C ILE A 915 -4.84 -30.99 -36.98
N ALA A 916 -4.58 -29.76 -37.45
CA ALA A 916 -3.76 -29.54 -38.64
C ALA A 916 -2.33 -30.08 -38.48
N LYS A 917 -1.77 -29.95 -37.27
CA LYS A 917 -0.46 -30.54 -36.95
C LYS A 917 -0.46 -32.05 -37.16
N GLN A 918 -1.48 -32.77 -36.69
CA GLN A 918 -1.57 -34.22 -36.85
C GLN A 918 -1.81 -34.64 -38.31
N GLN A 919 -2.67 -33.90 -39.03
CA GLN A 919 -2.95 -34.17 -40.44
C GLN A 919 -1.73 -33.95 -41.32
N LEU A 920 -1.08 -32.78 -41.20
CA LEU A 920 0.12 -32.45 -41.98
C LEU A 920 1.31 -33.35 -41.65
N TYR A 921 1.47 -33.79 -40.40
CA TYR A 921 2.53 -34.75 -40.05
C TYR A 921 2.43 -36.04 -40.89
N ASN A 922 1.21 -36.48 -41.16
CA ASN A 922 0.93 -37.70 -41.92
C ASN A 922 0.91 -37.47 -43.44
N GLN A 923 0.49 -36.29 -43.90
CA GLN A 923 0.22 -36.00 -45.31
C GLN A 923 1.38 -35.26 -46.01
N ASP A 924 1.96 -34.24 -45.38
CA ASP A 924 3.04 -33.42 -45.93
C ASP A 924 4.07 -33.10 -44.84
N ARG A 925 5.03 -34.02 -44.70
CA ARG A 925 6.07 -33.94 -43.68
C ARG A 925 7.01 -32.74 -43.88
N THR A 926 7.14 -32.24 -45.10
CA THR A 926 7.97 -31.08 -45.43
C THR A 926 7.29 -29.80 -44.95
N LEU A 927 6.01 -29.62 -45.31
CA LEU A 927 5.22 -28.49 -44.86
C LEU A 927 4.97 -28.53 -43.34
N TYR A 928 4.78 -29.72 -42.77
CA TYR A 928 4.74 -29.91 -41.32
C TYR A 928 6.01 -29.36 -40.66
N ASN A 929 7.19 -29.74 -41.18
CA ASN A 929 8.45 -29.26 -40.62
C ASN A 929 8.57 -27.73 -40.79
N GLN A 930 8.15 -27.18 -41.91
CA GLN A 930 8.14 -25.74 -42.16
C GLN A 930 7.24 -24.96 -41.18
N LEU A 931 6.01 -25.43 -40.95
CA LEU A 931 5.03 -24.74 -40.12
C LEU A 931 5.21 -25.02 -38.61
N PHE A 932 5.50 -26.27 -38.21
CA PHE A 932 5.40 -26.71 -36.81
C PHE A 932 6.73 -27.10 -36.13
N THR A 933 7.89 -27.06 -36.81
CA THR A 933 9.19 -27.39 -36.17
C THR A 933 10.14 -26.19 -36.00
N PHE A 934 11.05 -26.30 -35.02
CA PHE A 934 12.19 -25.41 -34.76
C PHE A 934 13.43 -26.21 -34.35
N SER A 935 14.62 -25.67 -34.64
CA SER A 935 15.92 -26.28 -34.35
C SER A 935 16.73 -25.41 -33.38
N SER A 936 17.03 -25.92 -32.17
CA SER A 936 18.40 -26.00 -31.64
C SER A 936 18.43 -26.73 -30.29
N GLY A 937 19.17 -27.85 -30.19
CA GLY A 937 19.40 -28.61 -28.94
C GLY A 937 18.37 -29.71 -28.67
N THR A 938 18.82 -30.80 -28.02
CA THR A 938 18.18 -32.12 -27.91
C THR A 938 16.68 -32.08 -27.56
N LYS A 939 15.85 -32.10 -28.61
CA LYS A 939 14.38 -32.25 -28.65
C LYS A 939 13.57 -31.31 -27.75
N LYS A 940 12.99 -30.24 -28.33
CA LYS A 940 11.76 -29.62 -27.80
C LYS A 940 10.79 -29.21 -28.91
N TYR A 941 9.58 -29.76 -28.84
CA TYR A 941 8.40 -29.29 -29.56
C TYR A 941 7.81 -28.11 -28.81
N ASN A 942 7.83 -26.90 -29.38
CA ASN A 942 7.04 -25.79 -28.87
C ASN A 942 5.72 -25.69 -29.67
N PRO A 943 4.56 -25.49 -29.00
CA PRO A 943 3.31 -25.21 -29.68
C PRO A 943 3.39 -23.86 -30.41
N ILE A 944 2.73 -23.75 -31.58
CA ILE A 944 2.53 -22.46 -32.24
C ILE A 944 1.66 -21.61 -31.33
N SER A 945 2.12 -20.42 -30.98
CA SER A 945 1.28 -19.43 -30.31
C SER A 945 0.45 -18.71 -31.35
N ILE A 946 -0.84 -18.54 -31.10
CA ILE A 946 -1.67 -17.66 -31.93
C ILE A 946 -1.18 -16.22 -31.74
N THR A 947 -0.77 -15.59 -32.82
CA THR A 947 -0.26 -14.21 -32.83
C THR A 947 -0.92 -13.44 -33.98
N ALA A 948 -1.74 -12.46 -33.63
CA ALA A 948 -2.44 -11.63 -34.62
C ALA A 948 -1.46 -10.77 -35.46
N PRO A 949 -1.85 -10.42 -36.71
CA PRO A 949 -1.24 -9.33 -37.46
C PRO A 949 -1.18 -8.02 -36.67
N ARG A 950 -0.12 -7.22 -36.87
CA ARG A 950 0.09 -5.98 -36.08
C ARG A 950 -0.94 -4.88 -36.34
N HIS A 951 -1.46 -4.80 -37.56
CA HIS A 951 -2.54 -3.87 -37.88
C HIS A 951 -3.85 -4.24 -37.16
N MET A 952 -3.93 -5.43 -36.55
CA MET A 952 -5.02 -5.84 -35.68
C MET A 952 -4.77 -5.46 -34.21
N ASP A 953 -4.25 -4.26 -33.95
CA ASP A 953 -4.00 -3.71 -32.61
C ASP A 953 -5.29 -3.51 -31.78
N TRP A 954 -6.45 -3.61 -32.42
CA TRP A 954 -7.78 -3.61 -31.84
C TRP A 954 -8.20 -4.95 -31.19
N VAL A 955 -7.51 -6.06 -31.48
CA VAL A 955 -7.84 -7.39 -30.93
C VAL A 955 -7.34 -7.52 -29.49
N LEU A 956 -8.23 -7.89 -28.58
CA LEU A 956 -7.95 -8.09 -27.16
C LEU A 956 -7.22 -9.41 -26.87
N GLY A 957 -6.51 -9.45 -25.73
CA GLY A 957 -5.85 -10.65 -25.23
C GLY A 957 -4.47 -10.94 -25.83
N GLN A 958 -3.93 -10.05 -26.68
CA GLN A 958 -2.57 -10.18 -27.20
C GLN A 958 -1.53 -10.06 -26.08
N LYS A 959 -0.66 -11.07 -25.95
CA LYS A 959 0.47 -11.05 -25.00
C LYS A 959 1.76 -10.77 -25.78
N SER A 960 2.42 -9.66 -25.47
CA SER A 960 3.75 -9.35 -26.00
C SER A 960 4.84 -9.82 -25.02
N ALA A 961 5.99 -10.21 -25.56
CA ALA A 961 7.18 -10.42 -24.74
C ALA A 961 7.55 -9.08 -24.10
N LYS A 962 7.75 -9.05 -22.78
CA LYS A 962 8.07 -7.80 -22.06
C LYS A 962 9.57 -7.54 -21.92
N ALA A 963 10.43 -8.55 -22.08
CA ALA A 963 11.88 -8.47 -21.84
C ALA A 963 12.24 -7.77 -20.51
N SER A 964 11.67 -8.27 -19.40
CA SER A 964 11.63 -7.54 -18.12
C SER A 964 12.80 -7.77 -17.17
N LEU A 965 13.77 -8.63 -17.50
CA LEU A 965 14.76 -9.09 -16.49
C LEU A 965 15.68 -7.96 -16.09
N VAL A 966 16.36 -7.33 -17.05
CA VAL A 966 17.35 -6.28 -16.76
C VAL A 966 16.70 -5.08 -16.09
N PHE A 967 15.47 -4.70 -16.48
CA PHE A 967 14.69 -3.67 -15.79
C PHE A 967 14.48 -3.95 -14.30
N SER A 968 14.37 -5.22 -13.93
CA SER A 968 14.08 -5.61 -12.55
C SER A 968 15.37 -5.80 -11.75
N VAL A 969 16.44 -6.32 -12.36
CA VAL A 969 17.67 -6.72 -11.61
C VAL A 969 18.86 -5.77 -11.77
N LEU A 970 18.93 -4.97 -12.84
CA LEU A 970 20.00 -4.02 -13.14
C LEU A 970 19.46 -2.71 -13.77
N PRO A 971 18.45 -2.03 -13.18
CA PRO A 971 17.84 -0.82 -13.74
C PRO A 971 18.81 0.37 -13.84
N ASP A 972 19.82 0.42 -12.97
CA ASP A 972 20.87 1.44 -12.95
C ASP A 972 21.73 1.42 -14.22
N ARG A 973 21.91 0.24 -14.84
CA ARG A 973 22.65 0.11 -16.10
C ARG A 973 21.87 0.62 -17.29
N ILE A 974 20.55 0.44 -17.29
CA ILE A 974 19.65 1.05 -18.28
C ILE A 974 19.70 2.58 -18.15
N THR A 975 19.59 3.09 -16.92
CA THR A 975 19.68 4.52 -16.60
C THR A 975 20.99 5.13 -17.10
N LYS A 976 22.12 4.45 -16.86
CA LYS A 976 23.44 4.87 -17.38
C LYS A 976 23.46 4.94 -18.91
N ALA A 977 22.86 3.96 -19.60
CA ALA A 977 22.83 3.92 -21.06
C ALA A 977 21.96 5.05 -21.65
N LEU A 978 20.81 5.32 -21.05
CA LEU A 978 19.93 6.44 -21.45
C LEU A 978 20.61 7.81 -21.26
N GLY A 979 21.56 7.92 -20.32
CA GLY A 979 22.35 9.13 -20.12
C GLY A 979 23.43 9.39 -21.18
N GLN A 980 23.77 8.40 -22.02
CA GLN A 980 24.83 8.56 -23.04
C GLN A 980 24.34 9.36 -24.24
N GLU A 981 25.26 10.06 -24.92
CA GLU A 981 24.95 10.81 -26.13
C GLU A 981 24.80 9.87 -27.34
N ILE A 982 23.79 10.11 -28.17
CA ILE A 982 23.58 9.37 -29.42
C ILE A 982 24.39 10.08 -30.51
N SER A 983 25.49 9.47 -30.93
CA SER A 983 26.38 10.00 -31.97
C SER A 983 26.07 9.48 -33.37
N LYS A 984 25.32 8.37 -33.48
CA LYS A 984 25.03 7.71 -34.75
C LYS A 984 23.65 7.04 -34.74
N VAL A 985 22.89 7.27 -35.81
CA VAL A 985 21.64 6.59 -36.13
C VAL A 985 21.79 5.91 -37.48
N GLU A 986 21.30 4.68 -37.63
CA GLU A 986 21.33 3.92 -38.88
C GLU A 986 19.90 3.67 -39.35
N VAL A 987 19.64 3.93 -40.63
CA VAL A 987 18.32 3.76 -41.26
C VAL A 987 18.38 2.86 -42.51
N LEU A 988 17.26 2.19 -42.76
CA LEU A 988 17.03 1.21 -43.82
C LEU A 988 15.92 1.68 -44.77
N GLY A 989 15.87 1.13 -45.98
CA GLY A 989 14.72 1.31 -46.87
C GLY A 989 14.79 2.55 -47.78
N LYS A 990 15.98 3.13 -47.96
CA LYS A 990 16.24 4.19 -48.96
C LYS A 990 15.69 3.85 -50.34
N GLU A 991 15.88 2.61 -50.78
CA GLU A 991 15.49 2.14 -52.12
C GLU A 991 13.96 2.16 -52.36
N GLN A 992 13.17 2.43 -51.32
CA GLN A 992 11.70 2.38 -51.35
C GLN A 992 11.07 3.76 -51.11
N ASN A 993 11.83 4.85 -51.22
CA ASN A 993 11.34 6.20 -50.96
C ASN A 993 11.87 7.26 -51.94
N ALA A 994 11.61 8.53 -51.65
CA ALA A 994 11.94 9.67 -52.51
C ALA A 994 13.45 9.82 -52.80
N TYR A 995 14.32 9.26 -51.94
CA TYR A 995 15.77 9.33 -52.10
C TYR A 995 16.38 8.10 -52.76
N ALA A 996 15.58 7.19 -53.32
CA ALA A 996 16.06 5.94 -53.94
C ALA A 996 17.18 6.16 -54.97
N GLN A 997 17.06 7.23 -55.77
CA GLN A 997 18.02 7.57 -56.84
C GLN A 997 19.15 8.51 -56.40
N HIS A 998 19.15 8.98 -55.16
CA HIS A 998 20.14 9.94 -54.68
C HIS A 998 21.47 9.26 -54.35
N ASP A 999 22.60 9.84 -54.76
CA ASP A 999 23.93 9.42 -54.34
C ASP A 999 24.42 10.28 -53.16
N PHE A 1000 24.36 9.71 -51.95
CA PHE A 1000 24.82 10.38 -50.72
C PHE A 1000 26.35 10.52 -50.64
N SER A 1001 27.11 9.90 -51.55
CA SER A 1001 28.55 10.12 -51.67
C SER A 1001 28.91 11.36 -52.52
N SER A 1002 27.92 11.96 -53.18
CA SER A 1002 28.10 13.18 -53.96
C SER A 1002 28.59 14.36 -53.09
N PRO A 1003 29.41 15.29 -53.64
CA PRO A 1003 29.75 16.56 -53.00
C PRO A 1003 28.53 17.39 -52.57
N TYR A 1004 27.35 17.08 -53.12
CA TYR A 1004 26.09 17.70 -52.71
C TYR A 1004 25.67 17.35 -51.27
N TYR A 1005 26.05 16.17 -50.75
CA TYR A 1005 25.68 15.72 -49.41
C TYR A 1005 26.89 15.65 -48.46
N GLN A 1006 28.08 15.32 -48.99
CA GLN A 1006 29.28 15.17 -48.18
C GLN A 1006 29.62 16.45 -47.40
N GLY A 1007 29.82 16.30 -46.09
CA GLY A 1007 30.19 17.38 -45.18
C GLY A 1007 29.09 18.41 -44.89
N ARG A 1008 27.90 18.27 -45.51
CA ARG A 1008 26.76 19.14 -45.22
C ARG A 1008 26.03 18.67 -43.97
N GLU A 1009 25.64 19.63 -43.15
CA GLU A 1009 24.74 19.40 -42.02
C GLU A 1009 23.29 19.42 -42.55
N LEU A 1010 22.54 18.36 -42.27
CA LEU A 1010 21.18 18.12 -42.73
C LEU A 1010 20.24 18.02 -41.54
N ASN A 1011 18.97 18.40 -41.76
CA ASN A 1011 17.92 18.35 -40.76
C ASN A 1011 17.08 17.09 -40.94
N PHE A 1012 16.80 16.42 -39.82
CA PHE A 1012 16.01 15.20 -39.78
C PHE A 1012 14.84 15.37 -38.81
N THR A 1013 13.74 14.68 -39.11
CA THR A 1013 12.57 14.58 -38.21
C THR A 1013 12.02 13.16 -38.20
N VAL A 1014 11.40 12.75 -37.09
CA VAL A 1014 10.84 11.42 -36.92
C VAL A 1014 9.31 11.47 -36.93
N LEU A 1015 8.70 10.75 -37.87
CA LEU A 1015 7.25 10.69 -38.09
C LEU A 1015 6.77 9.23 -38.08
N PRO A 1016 5.46 8.96 -37.95
CA PRO A 1016 4.93 7.59 -38.00
C PRO A 1016 4.95 7.02 -39.42
N PHE A 1017 5.26 5.73 -39.54
CA PHE A 1017 5.19 5.02 -40.82
C PHE A 1017 3.73 4.62 -41.15
N ASN A 1018 3.17 5.21 -42.21
CA ASN A 1018 1.75 5.07 -42.55
C ASN A 1018 1.52 4.07 -43.70
N ASP A 1019 1.62 2.78 -43.41
CA ASP A 1019 1.17 1.69 -44.30
C ASP A 1019 0.36 0.66 -43.50
N THR A 1020 -0.96 0.63 -43.70
CA THR A 1020 -1.88 -0.25 -42.96
C THR A 1020 -1.70 -1.73 -43.29
N THR A 1021 -1.04 -2.06 -44.40
CA THR A 1021 -0.77 -3.43 -44.83
C THR A 1021 0.57 -3.96 -44.28
N SER A 1022 1.43 -3.06 -43.80
CA SER A 1022 2.75 -3.38 -43.26
C SER A 1022 2.73 -3.79 -41.79
N ASP A 1023 3.63 -4.70 -41.42
CA ASP A 1023 3.92 -5.05 -40.02
C ASP A 1023 4.66 -3.92 -39.26
N ARG A 1024 5.01 -2.83 -39.92
CA ARG A 1024 5.67 -1.66 -39.34
C ARG A 1024 4.75 -0.43 -39.24
N HIS A 1025 3.46 -0.57 -39.52
CA HIS A 1025 2.51 0.53 -39.38
C HIS A 1025 2.66 1.22 -38.01
N LYS A 1026 2.73 2.56 -37.99
CA LYS A 1026 2.98 3.43 -36.82
C LYS A 1026 4.39 3.35 -36.20
N ASP A 1027 5.29 2.47 -36.68
CA ASP A 1027 6.68 2.47 -36.21
C ASP A 1027 7.36 3.81 -36.60
N PRO A 1028 8.30 4.34 -35.81
CA PRO A 1028 9.04 5.56 -36.13
C PRO A 1028 9.86 5.42 -37.41
N ILE A 1029 9.77 6.40 -38.31
CA ILE A 1029 10.55 6.51 -39.55
C ILE A 1029 11.23 7.88 -39.63
N VAL A 1030 12.44 7.91 -40.17
CA VAL A 1030 13.22 9.15 -40.33
C VAL A 1030 12.89 9.81 -41.67
N TYR A 1031 12.58 11.09 -41.60
CA TYR A 1031 12.45 12.00 -42.72
C TYR A 1031 13.63 12.95 -42.74
N MET A 1032 14.08 13.29 -43.94
CA MET A 1032 15.17 14.23 -44.16
C MET A 1032 14.63 15.45 -44.92
N GLN A 1033 15.03 16.64 -44.49
CA GLN A 1033 14.78 17.87 -45.23
C GLN A 1033 15.63 17.86 -46.50
N ASN A 1034 15.01 18.04 -47.67
CA ASN A 1034 15.76 18.08 -48.91
C ASN A 1034 16.56 19.38 -48.99
N PRO A 1035 17.88 19.35 -49.25
CA PRO A 1035 18.62 20.59 -49.44
C PRO A 1035 18.06 21.34 -50.65
N GLY A 1036 17.57 22.57 -50.46
CA GLY A 1036 17.05 23.43 -51.54
C GLY A 1036 15.53 23.61 -51.58
N ASP A 1037 14.75 22.87 -50.79
CA ASP A 1037 13.37 23.24 -50.44
C ASP A 1037 13.13 23.09 -48.93
N GLU A 1038 12.04 23.66 -48.41
CA GLU A 1038 11.72 23.56 -46.97
C GLU A 1038 11.01 22.24 -46.61
N ASN A 1039 10.87 21.29 -47.56
CA ASN A 1039 10.05 20.10 -47.39
C ASN A 1039 10.84 18.90 -46.84
N TYR A 1040 10.11 18.02 -46.13
CA TYR A 1040 10.65 16.77 -45.58
C TYR A 1040 10.13 15.58 -46.36
N TYR A 1041 11.04 14.68 -46.75
CA TYR A 1041 10.71 13.43 -47.45
C TYR A 1041 11.22 12.22 -46.68
N SER A 1042 10.54 11.09 -46.85
CA SER A 1042 10.88 9.82 -46.18
C SER A 1042 12.28 9.38 -46.59
N LEU A 1043 13.16 9.15 -45.61
CA LEU A 1043 14.53 8.68 -45.81
C LEU A 1043 14.69 7.19 -45.50
N GLY A 1044 14.07 6.71 -44.43
CA GLY A 1044 14.19 5.30 -44.05
C GLY A 1044 13.78 5.00 -42.61
N ILE A 1045 13.49 3.73 -42.34
CA ILE A 1045 13.11 3.22 -41.03
C ILE A 1045 14.36 2.90 -40.23
N PHE A 1046 14.37 3.14 -38.92
CA PHE A 1046 15.50 2.78 -38.05
C PHE A 1046 15.92 1.31 -38.22
N ALA A 1047 17.23 1.09 -38.27
CA ALA A 1047 17.79 -0.25 -38.21
C ALA A 1047 17.49 -0.92 -36.85
N LYS A 1048 17.50 -2.25 -36.83
CA LYS A 1048 17.17 -3.05 -35.64
C LYS A 1048 18.08 -2.71 -34.46
N ASN A 1049 19.38 -2.58 -34.71
CA ASN A 1049 20.43 -2.36 -33.70
C ASN A 1049 20.87 -0.89 -33.59
N SER A 1050 20.02 0.05 -34.01
CA SER A 1050 20.32 1.48 -33.93
C SER A 1050 19.41 2.19 -32.93
N SER A 1051 19.93 3.26 -32.31
CA SER A 1051 19.19 4.13 -31.41
C SER A 1051 17.91 4.64 -32.04
N LYS A 1052 16.80 4.46 -31.33
CA LYS A 1052 15.47 4.88 -31.78
C LYS A 1052 15.05 6.13 -31.06
N LEU A 1053 14.78 7.17 -31.84
CA LEU A 1053 14.21 8.39 -31.34
C LEU A 1053 12.69 8.32 -31.44
N PRO A 1054 11.94 8.89 -30.48
CA PRO A 1054 10.49 8.86 -30.51
C PRO A 1054 9.93 9.73 -31.64
N LEU A 1055 8.62 9.56 -31.90
CA LEU A 1055 7.88 10.48 -32.79
C LEU A 1055 8.07 11.93 -32.33
N SER A 1056 8.12 12.87 -33.28
CA SER A 1056 8.40 14.31 -33.08
C SER A 1056 9.85 14.69 -32.73
N ALA A 1057 10.77 13.73 -32.59
CA ALA A 1057 12.18 14.05 -32.46
C ALA A 1057 12.71 14.71 -33.74
N THR A 1058 13.49 15.76 -33.57
CA THR A 1058 14.25 16.43 -34.63
C THR A 1058 15.72 16.44 -34.25
N PHE A 1059 16.60 16.33 -35.24
CA PHE A 1059 18.05 16.38 -35.01
C PHE A 1059 18.77 16.84 -36.27
N THR A 1060 20.00 17.32 -36.09
CA THR A 1060 20.89 17.68 -37.20
C THR A 1060 22.10 16.76 -37.23
N GLY A 1061 22.61 16.51 -38.42
CA GLY A 1061 23.72 15.60 -38.59
C GLY A 1061 24.24 15.52 -40.02
N GLN A 1062 25.21 14.65 -40.23
CA GLN A 1062 25.75 14.34 -41.54
C GLN A 1062 25.27 12.96 -42.00
N VAL A 1063 25.10 12.80 -43.31
CA VAL A 1063 24.68 11.53 -43.92
C VAL A 1063 25.85 10.86 -44.62
N MET A 1064 25.97 9.55 -44.46
CA MET A 1064 26.94 8.72 -45.18
C MET A 1064 26.29 7.42 -45.62
N MET A 1065 26.59 6.98 -46.85
CA MET A 1065 26.10 5.70 -47.35
C MET A 1065 27.04 4.56 -46.91
N ASN A 1066 26.47 3.48 -46.38
CA ASN A 1066 27.22 2.30 -45.96
C ASN A 1066 26.53 1.02 -46.47
N GLY A 1067 26.91 0.58 -47.67
CA GLY A 1067 26.28 -0.57 -48.32
C GLY A 1067 24.78 -0.33 -48.58
N ARG A 1068 23.91 -1.10 -47.91
CA ARG A 1068 22.44 -1.01 -48.02
C ARG A 1068 21.80 -0.10 -46.95
N THR A 1069 22.60 0.49 -46.08
CA THR A 1069 22.13 1.31 -44.97
C THR A 1069 22.66 2.73 -45.09
N ILE A 1070 21.99 3.65 -44.39
CA ILE A 1070 22.40 5.05 -44.31
C ILE A 1070 22.77 5.34 -42.87
N ASP A 1071 24.01 5.78 -42.68
CA ASP A 1071 24.56 6.21 -41.42
C ASP A 1071 24.33 7.72 -41.26
N LEU A 1072 23.61 8.10 -40.20
CA LEU A 1072 23.35 9.47 -39.79
C LEU A 1072 24.22 9.79 -38.58
N PHE A 1073 25.27 10.58 -38.79
CA PHE A 1073 26.14 11.05 -37.73
C PHE A 1073 25.49 12.26 -37.07
N VAL A 1074 24.95 12.04 -35.87
CA VAL A 1074 24.17 13.04 -35.14
C VAL A 1074 25.14 14.04 -34.51
N LYS A 1075 24.88 15.33 -34.73
CA LYS A 1075 25.65 16.39 -34.09
C LYS A 1075 25.40 16.37 -32.57
N PRO A 1076 26.45 16.45 -31.75
CA PRO A 1076 26.30 16.50 -30.31
C PRO A 1076 25.30 17.56 -29.84
N GLY A 1077 24.40 17.18 -28.94
CA GLY A 1077 23.33 18.04 -28.42
C GLY A 1077 22.26 18.51 -29.42
N SER A 1078 22.24 18.02 -30.67
CA SER A 1078 21.27 18.49 -31.68
C SER A 1078 19.88 17.83 -31.59
N ILE A 1079 19.77 16.74 -30.83
CA ILE A 1079 18.50 16.03 -30.66
C ILE A 1079 17.57 16.89 -29.80
N ILE A 1080 16.50 17.37 -30.43
CA ILE A 1080 15.42 18.10 -29.80
C ILE A 1080 14.19 17.21 -29.87
N VAL A 1081 13.65 16.85 -28.71
CA VAL A 1081 12.34 16.23 -28.62
C VAL A 1081 11.45 17.23 -27.91
N LEU A 1082 10.50 17.84 -28.64
CA LEU A 1082 9.64 18.92 -28.11
C LEU A 1082 8.98 18.47 -26.81
N GLU A 1083 9.36 19.02 -25.66
CA GLU A 1083 8.74 18.67 -24.39
C GLU A 1083 7.30 19.21 -24.34
N PRO A 1084 6.29 18.34 -24.21
CA PRO A 1084 4.93 18.81 -24.01
C PRO A 1084 4.83 19.50 -22.64
N LYS A 1085 4.27 20.71 -22.61
CA LYS A 1085 4.04 21.42 -21.35
C LYS A 1085 3.02 20.66 -20.53
N MET A 1086 3.38 20.33 -19.28
CA MET A 1086 2.44 19.73 -18.35
C MET A 1086 1.22 20.64 -18.19
N PRO A 1087 -0.01 20.12 -18.38
CA PRO A 1087 -1.20 20.88 -18.05
C PRO A 1087 -1.20 21.20 -16.55
N GLN A 1088 -1.89 22.26 -16.15
CA GLN A 1088 -1.96 22.62 -14.74
C GLN A 1088 -2.77 21.56 -13.98
N SER A 1089 -2.11 20.87 -13.05
CA SER A 1089 -2.77 19.88 -12.19
C SER A 1089 -3.63 20.59 -11.12
N PRO A 1090 -4.93 20.25 -10.99
CA PRO A 1090 -5.79 20.77 -9.93
C PRO A 1090 -5.23 20.51 -8.52
N LYS A 1091 -4.62 19.34 -8.31
CA LYS A 1091 -4.01 18.96 -7.04
C LYS A 1091 -2.83 19.83 -6.64
N LYS A 1092 -1.95 20.20 -7.58
CA LYS A 1092 -0.79 21.06 -7.29
C LYS A 1092 -1.22 22.45 -6.81
N LEU A 1093 -2.28 23.01 -7.39
CA LEU A 1093 -2.85 24.29 -6.97
C LEU A 1093 -3.39 24.21 -5.53
N ARG A 1094 -4.17 23.16 -5.23
CA ARG A 1094 -4.76 22.96 -3.90
C ARG A 1094 -3.70 22.75 -2.80
N SER A 1095 -2.72 21.87 -3.03
CA SER A 1095 -1.66 21.60 -2.02
C SER A 1095 -0.79 22.85 -1.76
N LYS A 1096 -0.50 23.65 -2.80
CA LYS A 1096 0.23 24.92 -2.63
C LYS A 1096 -0.57 25.92 -1.78
N HIS A 1097 -1.86 26.09 -2.06
CA HIS A 1097 -2.73 26.98 -1.26
C HIS A 1097 -2.83 26.50 0.19
N LEU A 1098 -3.05 25.21 0.42
CA LEU A 1098 -3.14 24.64 1.77
C LEU A 1098 -1.87 24.87 2.60
N ARG A 1099 -0.68 24.70 2.02
CA ARG A 1099 0.60 24.97 2.71
C ARG A 1099 0.76 26.45 3.11
N LEU A 1100 0.33 27.36 2.24
CA LEU A 1100 0.36 28.80 2.52
C LEU A 1100 -0.64 29.16 3.63
N GLU A 1101 -1.83 28.58 3.58
CA GLU A 1101 -2.88 28.76 4.58
C GLU A 1101 -2.46 28.25 5.96
N ILE A 1102 -1.92 27.03 6.06
CA ILE A 1102 -1.40 26.48 7.33
C ILE A 1102 -0.32 27.40 7.92
N LYS A 1103 0.60 27.89 7.08
CA LYS A 1103 1.66 28.81 7.54
C LYS A 1103 1.09 30.13 8.05
N SER A 1104 0.14 30.72 7.32
CA SER A 1104 -0.54 31.97 7.71
C SER A 1104 -1.34 31.80 9.00
N THR A 1105 -2.10 30.71 9.11
CA THR A 1105 -2.92 30.36 10.27
C THR A 1105 -2.08 30.20 11.53
N ARG A 1106 -0.93 29.50 11.43
CA ARG A 1106 0.00 29.38 12.57
C ARG A 1106 0.52 30.74 13.04
N GLN A 1107 0.86 31.62 12.10
CA GLN A 1107 1.31 32.96 12.44
C GLN A 1107 0.20 33.77 13.13
N ALA A 1108 -1.02 33.77 12.58
CA ALA A 1108 -2.16 34.47 13.15
C ALA A 1108 -2.52 33.97 14.57
N ASN A 1109 -2.52 32.65 14.77
CA ASN A 1109 -2.74 32.01 16.06
C ASN A 1109 -1.66 32.44 17.09
N ALA A 1110 -0.39 32.47 16.69
CA ALA A 1110 0.71 32.91 17.55
C ALA A 1110 0.60 34.39 17.96
N GLU A 1111 0.26 35.27 17.00
CA GLU A 1111 0.04 36.70 17.26
C GLU A 1111 -1.12 36.91 18.24
N ARG A 1112 -2.24 36.22 18.04
CA ARG A 1112 -3.43 36.30 18.92
C ARG A 1112 -3.13 35.87 20.35
N LEU A 1113 -2.36 34.80 20.54
CA LEU A 1113 -1.93 34.38 21.88
C LEU A 1113 -0.93 35.32 22.52
N SER A 1114 -0.03 35.93 21.75
CA SER A 1114 0.85 36.97 22.29
C SER A 1114 0.03 38.15 22.87
N ALA A 1115 -1.08 38.51 22.20
CA ALA A 1115 -2.03 39.51 22.69
C ALA A 1115 -2.78 39.06 23.95
N ILE A 1116 -3.15 37.77 24.05
CA ILE A 1116 -3.80 37.22 25.26
C ILE A 1116 -2.82 37.15 26.43
N LYS A 1117 -1.61 36.64 26.21
CA LYS A 1117 -0.54 36.55 27.22
C LYS A 1117 -0.17 37.94 27.76
N SER A 1118 -0.06 38.94 26.88
CA SER A 1118 0.19 40.33 27.29
C SER A 1118 -0.98 40.93 28.09
N ARG A 1119 -2.24 40.68 27.69
CA ARG A 1119 -3.43 41.09 28.48
C ARG A 1119 -3.49 40.43 29.85
N ARG A 1120 -3.14 39.14 29.99
CA ARG A 1120 -3.06 38.44 31.29
C ARG A 1120 -1.95 39.02 32.17
N LYS A 1121 -0.77 39.25 31.61
CA LYS A 1121 0.37 39.85 32.34
C LYS A 1121 0.05 41.28 32.82
N ASN A 1122 -0.66 42.05 32.00
CA ASN A 1122 -1.14 43.39 32.40
C ASN A 1122 -2.20 43.31 33.51
N ARG A 1123 -3.12 42.33 33.48
CA ARG A 1123 -4.09 42.10 34.56
C ARG A 1123 -3.44 41.67 35.88
N GLU A 1124 -2.42 40.80 35.83
CA GLU A 1124 -1.65 40.39 37.00
C GLU A 1124 -0.82 41.54 37.58
N HIS A 1125 -0.25 42.42 36.74
CA HIS A 1125 0.44 43.63 37.20
C HIS A 1125 -0.49 44.67 37.84
N THR A 1126 -1.74 44.82 37.38
CA THR A 1126 -2.75 45.65 38.07
C THR A 1126 -3.27 45.02 39.38
N SER A 1127 -3.18 43.69 39.54
CA SER A 1127 -3.59 42.98 40.76
C SER A 1127 -2.53 43.01 41.87
N GLN A 1128 -1.24 43.13 41.50
CA GLN A 1128 -0.12 43.17 42.45
C GLN A 1128 0.20 44.57 43.01
N ASN A 1129 -0.62 45.59 42.77
CA ASN A 1129 -0.43 46.93 43.34
C ASN A 1129 -1.75 47.54 43.85
N PRO A 1130 -2.23 47.17 45.06
CA PRO A 1130 -3.47 47.71 45.62
C PRO A 1130 -3.30 49.11 46.27
N GLN A 1131 -2.22 49.84 46.01
CA GLN A 1131 -2.02 51.18 46.55
C GLN A 1131 -1.35 52.12 45.55
N LYS A 1132 -2.20 52.79 44.75
CA LYS A 1132 -2.14 54.22 44.36
C LYS A 1132 -2.85 54.42 43.02
N VAL A 1133 -4.18 54.49 43.06
CA VAL A 1133 -4.94 55.42 42.21
C VAL A 1133 -6.13 55.93 43.03
N ILE A 1134 -5.84 56.81 43.99
CA ILE A 1134 -6.77 57.83 44.44
C ILE A 1134 -6.12 59.16 44.06
N ALA A 1135 -6.94 60.08 43.55
CA ALA A 1135 -6.64 61.42 43.07
C ALA A 1135 -6.16 61.52 41.61
N ASN A 1136 -7.12 61.61 40.69
CA ASN A 1136 -7.36 62.84 39.90
C ASN A 1136 -8.44 62.56 38.84
N LEU A 1137 -9.69 62.87 39.18
CA LEU A 1137 -10.75 63.10 38.20
C LEU A 1137 -11.23 64.54 38.40
N PRO A 1138 -11.08 65.44 37.42
CA PRO A 1138 -11.77 66.71 37.45
C PRO A 1138 -13.22 66.48 37.06
N PHE A 1139 -14.11 66.87 37.98
CA PHE A 1139 -15.51 67.17 37.73
C PHE A 1139 -15.65 68.16 36.57
N SER A 1140 -16.50 67.83 35.60
CA SER A 1140 -17.40 68.82 34.99
C SER A 1140 -18.69 68.12 34.63
N GLY A 1141 -19.78 68.58 35.24
CA GLY A 1141 -21.14 68.15 34.99
C GLY A 1141 -21.90 69.14 34.11
N GLN A 1142 -23.16 68.80 33.88
CA GLN A 1142 -24.18 69.37 32.96
C GLN A 1142 -24.15 68.68 31.57
N ALA A 1143 -25.24 68.11 31.04
CA ALA A 1143 -26.66 68.37 31.25
C ALA A 1143 -27.55 67.14 30.99
N GLN A 1144 -28.66 67.10 31.75
CA GLN A 1144 -30.03 66.64 31.45
C GLN A 1144 -30.33 65.58 30.36
N THR A 1145 -30.91 64.47 30.85
CA THR A 1145 -32.11 63.76 30.35
C THR A 1145 -32.78 64.24 29.05
N GLN A 1146 -32.89 63.33 28.08
CA GLN A 1146 -34.15 63.04 27.37
C GLN A 1146 -34.14 61.62 26.79
N LEU A 1147 -35.27 60.93 27.00
CA LEU A 1147 -35.59 59.57 26.56
C LEU A 1147 -35.71 59.49 25.03
N GLU A 1148 -35.34 58.34 24.46
CA GLU A 1148 -36.05 57.62 23.37
C GLU A 1148 -35.27 56.32 23.07
N ASN A 1149 -35.85 55.15 23.33
CA ASN A 1149 -36.51 54.27 22.36
C ASN A 1149 -35.59 53.74 21.23
N GLN A 1150 -35.13 52.49 21.37
CA GLN A 1150 -35.55 51.34 20.54
C GLN A 1150 -34.58 50.17 20.75
N PHE A 1151 -35.09 49.12 21.40
CA PHE A 1151 -34.53 47.77 21.35
C PHE A 1151 -35.27 47.04 20.25
N GLU A 1152 -34.55 46.41 19.34
CA GLU A 1152 -35.04 45.23 18.61
C GLU A 1152 -33.88 44.26 18.42
N ILE A 1153 -34.21 42.99 18.68
CA ILE A 1153 -33.35 41.81 18.79
C ILE A 1153 -33.18 41.17 17.42
#